data_AF-A0A084QZI4-F1
#
_entry.id   AF-A0A084QZI4-F1
#
_cell.length_a   1.000
_cell.length_b   1.000
_cell.length_c   1.000
_cell.angle_alpha   90.00
_cell.angle_beta   90.00
_cell.angle_gamma   90.00
#
_symmetry.space_group_name_H-M   'P 1'
#
loop_
_entity.id
_entity.type
_entity.pdbx_description
1 polymer ?
#
loop_
_entity_poly.entity_id
_entity_poly.type
_entity_poly.pdbx_seq_one_letter_code
_entity_poly.pdbx_strand_id
1 'polypeptide(L)'
;MKTAITCLILWTAGFIRVAALEALPLTNKPLDSDGVTIFKNYDGWVNPQDLAPLPQCVAQQDVSTWLKAMTKCTDKRCTSNFLSICTHHQWLTQLSCLSSEFGPDIIQEYLPYCSRSILAKAQLYQWIRSVTGRTWLIDVGDANEVQSLSPASISGGYASMSVSVNAPECLTSSLSAPSMEPFQHVMASCSFTSITQRMGNEARPWEYSWRLRSMISLGFDTAGYNLTGRNIGLGNYFDKECFCKTFRLDLEEEPCSGPEQIDLIKERLWLYAMCGPTSLPDNWTDMVRVIGFRYIPVEDWHWPACVMDMPSEVTELTEQCATSACELGPDGLCQVRRTIDRTCFCRSISYESCGGSCHVFESRIDYVNWLHEICSSVQDWHGLPENWRQLASPTPNDMIPWHWTMKPTIDPNNPLQPLPVKCVSNKWKLFSLVLINATSFLAAFLGRGKGSSKQTASDPPKARIIHGITAAALHFVANCMNGFLIRQTLGYEDVPILQLVLLWCSIPRPSWFMLLLMSSDLSDARIAANTAAVVFAEVTLQVLSFYPMFLTVEYGLEHNFYFGGLQYAERRGWASILYTGALLWFIIVVVTLYRVKGAAYRMNQPPSDTLLARDERKSYTTYGTLSVEASRRDVPQKEFAEFYTIAMTSMLLLWTAQWLFWVGFIGLTSEEFCPPMLGFLTIVWIAFSLASTIMKANSQ
;
A
#
# COMPACT_ATOMS: atom_id res chain seq x y z
N MET A 1 22.86 -16.41 2.70
CA MET A 1 22.10 -15.64 3.70
C MET A 1 20.60 -16.00 3.73
N LYS A 2 20.22 -17.25 3.40
CA LYS A 2 18.82 -17.74 3.47
C LYS A 2 18.61 -18.88 4.49
N THR A 3 19.69 -19.33 5.15
CA THR A 3 19.66 -20.40 6.16
C THR A 3 19.71 -19.89 7.60
N ALA A 4 20.04 -18.61 7.83
CA ALA A 4 20.03 -18.00 9.16
C ALA A 4 18.66 -17.36 9.52
N ILE A 5 17.85 -17.03 8.52
CA ILE A 5 16.50 -16.41 8.71
C ILE A 5 15.43 -17.50 8.88
N THR A 6 15.65 -18.71 8.34
CA THR A 6 14.75 -19.85 8.51
C THR A 6 14.77 -20.45 9.93
N CYS A 7 15.88 -20.31 10.67
CA CYS A 7 15.95 -20.74 12.07
C CYS A 7 15.28 -19.78 13.06
N LEU A 8 15.12 -18.49 12.71
CA LEU A 8 14.46 -17.52 13.60
C LEU A 8 12.93 -17.62 13.53
N ILE A 9 12.38 -18.04 12.39
CA ILE A 9 10.94 -18.22 12.16
C ILE A 9 10.42 -19.54 12.78
N LEU A 10 11.30 -20.52 12.99
CA LEU A 10 10.97 -21.79 13.64
C LEU A 10 10.94 -21.72 15.18
N TRP A 11 11.35 -20.60 15.79
CA TRP A 11 11.29 -20.40 17.24
C TRP A 11 10.07 -19.56 17.70
N THR A 12 9.36 -18.90 16.78
CA THR A 12 8.16 -18.09 17.10
C THR A 12 6.83 -18.79 16.79
N ALA A 13 6.85 -19.99 16.19
CA ALA A 13 5.65 -20.80 15.92
C ALA A 13 5.32 -21.83 17.03
N GLY A 14 5.98 -21.74 18.19
CA GLY A 14 5.86 -22.71 19.30
C GLY A 14 4.91 -22.32 20.44
N PHE A 15 4.32 -21.13 20.43
CA PHE A 15 3.35 -20.72 21.44
C PHE A 15 2.19 -19.95 20.77
N ILE A 16 0.96 -20.37 21.11
CA ILE A 16 -0.35 -19.76 20.78
C ILE A 16 -1.13 -20.44 19.62
N ARG A 17 -1.64 -21.64 19.91
CA ARG A 17 -3.04 -22.08 19.68
C ARG A 17 -3.41 -22.79 20.99
N VAL A 18 -4.41 -22.41 21.77
CA VAL A 18 -5.87 -22.47 21.60
C VAL A 18 -6.42 -21.67 22.81
N ALA A 19 -7.35 -20.74 22.67
CA ALA A 19 -8.75 -20.99 23.01
C ALA A 19 -9.66 -19.88 22.46
N ALA A 20 -10.67 -20.32 21.71
CA ALA A 20 -11.87 -19.58 21.39
C ALA A 20 -12.94 -19.84 22.47
N LEU A 21 -14.01 -19.03 22.40
CA LEU A 21 -15.22 -18.97 23.22
C LEU A 21 -15.13 -18.17 24.52
N GLU A 22 -15.71 -16.98 24.49
CA GLU A 22 -16.95 -16.68 25.24
C GLU A 22 -17.56 -15.37 24.72
N ALA A 23 -18.62 -15.52 23.93
CA ALA A 23 -19.52 -14.43 23.57
C ALA A 23 -20.52 -14.24 24.72
N LEU A 24 -20.68 -12.98 25.14
CA LEU A 24 -21.68 -12.54 26.10
C LEU A 24 -23.10 -12.96 25.65
N PRO A 25 -23.92 -13.54 26.53
CA PRO A 25 -25.28 -13.91 26.19
C PRO A 25 -26.17 -12.66 26.15
N LEU A 26 -26.46 -12.17 24.93
CA LEU A 26 -27.66 -11.36 24.72
C LEU A 26 -28.86 -12.30 24.87
N THR A 27 -29.61 -12.11 25.95
CA THR A 27 -30.79 -12.90 26.26
C THR A 27 -31.90 -12.51 25.28
N ASN A 28 -32.07 -13.28 24.21
CA ASN A 28 -33.31 -13.31 23.44
C ASN A 28 -34.39 -13.89 24.35
N LYS A 29 -35.19 -13.02 24.96
CA LYS A 29 -36.52 -13.41 25.45
C LYS A 29 -37.46 -13.56 24.25
N PRO A 30 -38.32 -14.60 24.22
CA PRO A 30 -39.36 -14.70 23.22
C PRO A 30 -40.27 -13.48 23.30
N LEU A 31 -40.69 -12.97 22.14
CA LEU A 31 -41.78 -12.01 22.03
C LEU A 31 -43.06 -12.73 22.48
N ASP A 32 -43.38 -12.63 23.77
CA ASP A 32 -44.71 -12.98 24.25
C ASP A 32 -45.71 -12.01 23.62
N SER A 33 -46.56 -12.59 22.79
CA SER A 33 -47.90 -12.13 22.47
C SER A 33 -48.65 -11.85 23.78
N ASP A 34 -49.31 -10.68 23.82
CA ASP A 34 -50.24 -10.21 24.86
C ASP A 34 -49.69 -10.01 26.28
N GLY A 35 -49.44 -8.75 26.63
CA GLY A 35 -49.22 -8.34 28.01
C GLY A 35 -49.14 -6.83 28.15
N VAL A 36 -50.28 -6.20 28.47
CA VAL A 36 -50.36 -4.83 29.02
C VAL A 36 -49.25 -4.68 30.07
N THR A 37 -48.27 -3.82 29.83
CA THR A 37 -47.28 -3.45 30.86
C THR A 37 -48.05 -2.82 32.02
N ILE A 38 -48.11 -3.55 33.14
CA ILE A 38 -48.84 -3.16 34.34
C ILE A 38 -48.16 -1.90 34.90
N PHE A 39 -48.72 -0.74 34.60
CA PHE A 39 -48.40 0.53 35.23
C PHE A 39 -48.46 0.38 36.76
N LYS A 40 -47.58 1.04 37.52
CA LYS A 40 -47.81 1.24 38.95
C LYS A 40 -48.98 2.22 39.10
N ASN A 41 -50.17 1.65 39.07
CA ASN A 41 -51.42 2.36 39.15
C ASN A 41 -51.76 2.59 40.63
N TYR A 42 -51.70 3.84 41.07
CA TYR A 42 -52.08 4.27 42.42
C TYR A 42 -53.56 4.67 42.42
N ASP A 43 -54.47 3.68 42.28
CA ASP A 43 -55.92 3.89 42.26
C ASP A 43 -56.41 4.92 41.20
N GLY A 44 -55.98 4.73 39.95
CA GLY A 44 -56.31 5.58 38.82
C GLY A 44 -55.29 6.68 38.52
N TRP A 45 -54.20 6.75 39.29
CA TRP A 45 -53.11 7.71 39.15
C TRP A 45 -51.82 7.02 38.66
N VAL A 46 -51.18 7.60 37.66
CA VAL A 46 -49.93 7.10 37.06
C VAL A 46 -48.85 8.17 37.09
N ASN A 47 -47.57 7.79 37.06
CA ASN A 47 -46.53 8.80 36.90
C ASN A 47 -46.59 9.37 35.48
N PRO A 48 -46.36 10.67 35.28
CA PRO A 48 -46.39 11.26 33.95
C PRO A 48 -45.39 10.61 32.98
N GLN A 49 -44.20 10.27 33.48
CA GLN A 49 -43.15 9.57 32.73
C GLN A 49 -43.56 8.18 32.21
N ASP A 50 -44.64 7.60 32.75
CA ASP A 50 -45.14 6.29 32.31
C ASP A 50 -46.19 6.43 31.18
N LEU A 51 -46.58 7.66 30.80
CA LEU A 51 -47.53 7.91 29.71
C LEU A 51 -46.85 7.82 28.34
N ALA A 52 -47.63 7.41 27.33
CA ALA A 52 -47.17 7.34 25.94
C ALA A 52 -46.66 8.72 25.46
N PRO A 53 -45.57 8.79 24.67
CA PRO A 53 -45.01 10.04 24.16
C PRO A 53 -46.01 10.87 23.37
N LEU A 54 -45.74 12.16 23.23
CA LEU A 54 -46.61 13.04 22.46
C LEU A 54 -46.62 12.62 20.97
N PRO A 55 -47.81 12.47 20.32
CA PRO A 55 -47.88 12.16 18.90
C PRO A 55 -47.21 13.24 18.03
N GLN A 56 -46.54 12.84 16.94
CA GLN A 56 -45.78 13.74 16.07
C GLN A 56 -46.60 14.97 15.63
N CYS A 57 -47.82 14.70 15.16
CA CYS A 57 -48.71 15.72 14.61
C CYS A 57 -49.18 16.74 15.66
N VAL A 58 -49.12 16.40 16.94
CA VAL A 58 -49.41 17.33 18.03
C VAL A 58 -48.13 18.08 18.40
N ALA A 59 -47.00 17.37 18.49
CA ALA A 59 -45.69 17.95 18.82
C ALA A 59 -45.23 19.05 17.85
N GLN A 60 -45.69 18.98 16.59
CA GLN A 60 -45.36 19.95 15.55
C GLN A 60 -46.32 21.16 15.49
N GLN A 61 -47.31 21.24 16.38
CA GLN A 61 -48.30 22.32 16.43
C GLN A 61 -48.22 23.09 17.75
N ASP A 62 -49.13 24.03 17.95
CA ASP A 62 -49.29 24.65 19.27
C ASP A 62 -49.79 23.60 20.27
N VAL A 63 -48.88 23.13 21.11
CA VAL A 63 -49.15 22.14 22.16
C VAL A 63 -49.84 22.77 23.39
N SER A 64 -50.09 24.08 23.41
CA SER A 64 -50.58 24.78 24.61
C SER A 64 -51.90 24.22 25.14
N THR A 65 -52.89 23.95 24.28
CA THR A 65 -54.17 23.33 24.67
C THR A 65 -53.97 21.90 25.19
N TRP A 66 -53.14 21.11 24.51
CA TRP A 66 -52.79 19.75 24.93
C TRP A 66 -52.10 19.70 26.30
N LEU A 67 -51.09 20.56 26.51
CA LEU A 67 -50.37 20.66 27.77
C LEU A 67 -51.26 21.18 28.89
N LYS A 68 -52.18 22.09 28.61
CA LYS A 68 -53.17 22.58 29.58
C LYS A 68 -54.10 21.47 30.05
N ALA A 69 -54.58 20.62 29.13
CA ALA A 69 -55.39 19.45 29.47
C ALA A 69 -54.62 18.43 30.33
N MET A 70 -53.38 18.12 29.94
CA MET A 70 -52.48 17.24 30.70
C MET A 70 -52.18 17.79 32.10
N THR A 71 -51.92 19.10 32.21
CA THR A 71 -51.63 19.80 33.47
C THR A 71 -52.82 19.76 34.42
N LYS A 72 -54.03 20.01 33.90
CA LYS A 72 -55.27 20.02 34.70
C LYS A 72 -55.53 18.69 35.40
N CYS A 73 -55.06 17.58 34.83
CA CYS A 73 -55.21 16.24 35.38
C CYS A 73 -54.01 15.75 36.19
N THR A 74 -53.02 16.61 36.43
CA THR A 74 -51.79 16.26 37.14
C THR A 74 -51.73 16.99 38.48
N ASP A 75 -51.69 16.22 39.57
CA ASP A 75 -51.68 16.74 40.93
C ASP A 75 -50.55 16.15 41.76
N LYS A 76 -50.10 16.90 42.77
CA LYS A 76 -49.14 16.43 43.74
C LYS A 76 -49.85 15.50 44.74
N ARG A 77 -49.63 14.20 44.60
CA ARG A 77 -50.23 13.14 45.43
C ARG A 77 -49.22 12.56 46.39
N CYS A 78 -49.73 12.10 47.54
CA CYS A 78 -48.92 11.35 48.48
C CYS A 78 -48.78 9.90 48.01
N THR A 79 -47.55 9.41 47.83
CA THR A 79 -47.30 8.01 47.41
C THR A 79 -46.78 7.10 48.51
N SER A 80 -46.45 7.66 49.69
CA SER A 80 -46.05 6.87 50.86
C SER A 80 -46.48 7.58 52.14
N ASN A 81 -47.17 6.86 53.03
CA ASN A 81 -47.58 7.32 54.35
C ASN A 81 -46.81 6.56 55.43
N PHE A 82 -46.29 7.29 56.43
CA PHE A 82 -45.75 6.70 57.66
C PHE A 82 -46.52 7.28 58.85
N LEU A 83 -47.22 6.43 59.60
CA LEU A 83 -48.03 6.83 60.77
C LEU A 83 -48.94 8.04 60.47
N SER A 84 -49.70 7.96 59.36
CA SER A 84 -50.64 8.98 58.90
C SER A 84 -50.03 10.31 58.42
N ILE A 85 -48.70 10.44 58.39
CA ILE A 85 -47.98 11.58 57.81
C ILE A 85 -47.46 11.18 56.43
N CYS A 86 -47.75 12.01 55.42
CA CYS A 86 -47.22 11.79 54.09
C CYS A 86 -45.71 12.01 54.05
N THR A 87 -44.94 10.96 53.80
CA THR A 87 -43.47 11.02 53.74
C THR A 87 -42.93 11.27 52.34
N HIS A 88 -43.72 10.96 51.30
CA HIS A 88 -43.29 11.14 49.92
C HIS A 88 -44.43 11.66 49.05
N HIS A 89 -44.18 12.77 48.36
CA HIS A 89 -45.12 13.35 47.40
C HIS A 89 -44.56 13.25 45.98
N GLN A 90 -45.38 12.81 45.04
CA GLN A 90 -45.06 12.77 43.62
C GLN A 90 -46.16 13.43 42.81
N TRP A 91 -45.78 14.06 41.70
CA TRP A 91 -46.74 14.50 40.70
C TRP A 91 -47.25 13.27 39.97
N LEU A 92 -48.54 13.01 40.06
CA LEU A 92 -49.21 11.92 39.37
C LEU A 92 -50.30 12.48 38.47
N THR A 93 -50.59 11.79 37.38
CA THR A 93 -51.65 12.15 36.44
C THR A 93 -52.81 11.17 36.58
N GLN A 94 -54.03 11.68 36.69
CA GLN A 94 -55.23 10.86 36.87
C GLN A 94 -55.81 10.46 35.51
N LEU A 95 -55.85 9.16 35.23
CA LEU A 95 -56.35 8.63 33.94
C LEU A 95 -57.83 8.93 33.72
N SER A 96 -58.66 8.91 34.78
CA SER A 96 -60.09 9.25 34.66
C SER A 96 -60.32 10.73 34.36
N CYS A 97 -59.46 11.61 34.88
CA CYS A 97 -59.48 13.03 34.51
C CYS A 97 -59.04 13.22 33.06
N LEU A 98 -57.97 12.55 32.61
CA LEU A 98 -57.55 12.59 31.21
C LEU A 98 -58.67 12.09 30.29
N SER A 99 -59.36 11.04 30.72
CA SER A 99 -60.53 10.51 30.02
C SER A 99 -61.68 11.50 29.94
N SER A 100 -61.85 12.44 30.87
CA SER A 100 -62.86 13.51 30.75
C SER A 100 -62.34 14.73 29.97
N GLU A 101 -61.10 15.16 30.22
CA GLU A 101 -60.53 16.38 29.63
C GLU A 101 -60.22 16.24 28.15
N PHE A 102 -59.71 15.09 27.70
CA PHE A 102 -59.50 14.82 26.27
C PHE A 102 -60.84 14.46 25.58
N GLY A 103 -61.75 15.43 25.60
CA GLY A 103 -63.03 15.45 24.90
C GLY A 103 -62.89 15.66 23.39
N PRO A 104 -63.99 15.45 22.64
CA PRO A 104 -64.13 15.85 21.24
C PRO A 104 -63.46 17.18 20.90
N ASP A 105 -63.72 18.19 21.71
CA ASP A 105 -63.35 19.58 21.44
C ASP A 105 -61.83 19.81 21.46
N ILE A 106 -61.10 19.12 22.35
CA ILE A 106 -59.63 19.20 22.39
C ILE A 106 -59.03 18.46 21.20
N ILE A 107 -59.57 17.28 20.88
CA ILE A 107 -59.03 16.46 19.78
C ILE A 107 -59.32 17.07 18.42
N GLN A 108 -60.46 17.73 18.25
CA GLN A 108 -60.86 18.39 17.01
C GLN A 108 -59.88 19.51 16.60
N GLU A 109 -59.22 20.17 17.54
CA GLU A 109 -58.20 21.19 17.26
C GLU A 109 -56.96 20.57 16.58
N TYR A 110 -56.60 19.34 16.95
CA TYR A 110 -55.42 18.63 16.44
C TYR A 110 -55.74 17.67 15.28
N LEU A 111 -56.99 17.27 15.13
CA LEU A 111 -57.45 16.30 14.14
C LEU A 111 -57.07 16.68 12.68
N PRO A 112 -57.18 17.96 12.24
CA PRO A 112 -56.78 18.35 10.89
C PRO A 112 -55.28 18.18 10.63
N TYR A 113 -54.45 18.39 11.66
CA TYR A 113 -52.99 18.24 11.56
C TYR A 113 -52.58 16.76 11.62
N CYS A 114 -53.21 16.00 12.50
CA CYS A 114 -52.96 14.56 12.64
C CYS A 114 -53.51 13.73 11.49
N SER A 115 -54.54 14.22 10.78
CA SER A 115 -55.07 13.56 9.59
C SER A 115 -54.18 13.71 8.35
N ARG A 116 -53.12 14.55 8.39
CA ARG A 116 -52.15 14.71 7.29
C ARG A 116 -51.34 13.46 6.99
N SER A 117 -51.25 12.54 7.94
CA SER A 117 -50.58 11.24 7.79
C SER A 117 -51.45 10.16 8.43
N ILE A 118 -51.72 9.07 7.68
CA ILE A 118 -52.45 7.89 8.18
C ILE A 118 -51.81 7.37 9.47
N LEU A 119 -50.47 7.43 9.54
CA LEU A 119 -49.74 6.97 10.70
C LEU A 119 -49.71 7.99 11.84
N ALA A 120 -49.65 9.29 11.57
CA ALA A 120 -49.79 10.30 12.62
C ALA A 120 -51.20 10.26 13.24
N LYS A 121 -52.23 9.99 12.42
CA LYS A 121 -53.60 9.73 12.87
C LYS A 121 -53.69 8.44 13.69
N ALA A 122 -52.99 7.38 13.29
CA ALA A 122 -52.91 6.14 14.05
C ALA A 122 -52.15 6.30 15.37
N GLN A 123 -51.07 7.08 15.41
CA GLN A 123 -50.34 7.45 16.63
C GLN A 123 -51.25 8.24 17.59
N LEU A 124 -51.99 9.22 17.08
CA LEU A 124 -52.99 9.96 17.86
C LEU A 124 -54.05 9.00 18.42
N TYR A 125 -54.58 8.09 17.60
CA TYR A 125 -55.56 7.10 18.04
C TYR A 125 -55.03 6.14 19.10
N GLN A 126 -53.84 5.60 18.90
CA GLN A 126 -53.20 4.71 19.86
C GLN A 126 -52.94 5.44 21.18
N TRP A 127 -52.48 6.69 21.13
CA TRP A 127 -52.28 7.52 22.31
C TRP A 127 -53.59 7.75 23.07
N ILE A 128 -54.65 8.17 22.39
CA ILE A 128 -55.96 8.38 23.01
C ILE A 128 -56.48 7.08 23.63
N ARG A 129 -56.36 5.96 22.92
CA ARG A 129 -56.77 4.66 23.45
C ARG A 129 -55.97 4.23 24.67
N SER A 130 -54.65 4.37 24.65
CA SER A 130 -53.78 3.93 25.75
C SER A 130 -53.85 4.85 26.97
N VAL A 131 -54.01 6.15 26.77
CA VAL A 131 -53.94 7.17 27.84
C VAL A 131 -55.32 7.50 28.42
N THR A 132 -56.36 7.56 27.59
CA THR A 132 -57.71 7.96 28.02
C THR A 132 -58.68 6.79 28.17
N GLY A 133 -58.31 5.60 27.67
CA GLY A 133 -59.18 4.41 27.64
C GLY A 133 -60.31 4.50 26.61
N ARG A 134 -60.38 5.57 25.81
CA ARG A 134 -61.43 5.77 24.80
C ARG A 134 -61.09 5.03 23.51
N THR A 135 -62.09 4.38 22.91
CA THR A 135 -61.92 3.54 21.70
C THR A 135 -62.41 4.22 20.42
N TRP A 136 -62.76 5.50 20.47
CA TRP A 136 -63.23 6.27 19.33
C TRP A 136 -62.41 7.56 19.18
N LEU A 137 -62.00 7.88 17.95
CA LEU A 137 -61.74 9.24 17.53
C LEU A 137 -62.82 9.60 16.51
N ILE A 138 -63.26 10.85 16.57
CA ILE A 138 -64.33 11.40 15.74
C ILE A 138 -63.96 11.22 14.27
N ASP A 139 -64.89 10.56 13.56
CA ASP A 139 -64.95 10.18 12.15
C ASP A 139 -63.96 9.15 11.57
N VAL A 140 -64.55 7.99 11.24
CA VAL A 140 -64.01 6.90 10.41
C VAL A 140 -64.25 7.28 8.94
N GLY A 141 -63.48 8.21 8.36
CA GLY A 141 -63.91 8.72 7.04
C GLY A 141 -63.01 9.65 6.20
N ASP A 142 -61.75 9.92 6.54
CA ASP A 142 -60.90 10.85 5.77
C ASP A 142 -59.67 10.16 5.16
N ALA A 143 -59.77 9.66 3.94
CA ALA A 143 -58.62 9.28 3.12
C ALA A 143 -58.95 9.53 1.66
N ASN A 144 -57.98 10.06 0.89
CA ASN A 144 -58.33 10.95 -0.20
C ASN A 144 -57.34 10.97 -1.48
N GLU A 145 -57.80 10.59 -2.72
CA GLU A 145 -57.37 10.27 -4.13
C GLU A 145 -56.11 10.84 -4.81
N VAL A 146 -55.18 9.92 -5.03
CA VAL A 146 -54.10 10.05 -6.02
C VAL A 146 -54.23 8.93 -7.06
N GLN A 147 -54.46 9.26 -8.33
CA GLN A 147 -54.57 8.27 -9.42
C GLN A 147 -53.21 7.70 -9.89
N SER A 148 -52.12 8.39 -9.59
CA SER A 148 -50.75 7.98 -9.91
C SER A 148 -49.86 8.20 -8.69
N LEU A 149 -49.21 7.14 -8.20
CA LEU A 149 -48.28 7.29 -7.08
C LEU A 149 -47.01 7.99 -7.57
N SER A 150 -46.60 9.06 -6.93
CA SER A 150 -45.34 9.78 -7.18
C SER A 150 -44.64 10.11 -5.86
N PRO A 151 -43.32 10.39 -5.88
CA PRO A 151 -42.59 10.84 -4.68
C PRO A 151 -43.28 12.02 -3.99
N ALA A 152 -43.72 13.02 -4.76
CA ALA A 152 -44.49 14.17 -4.28
C ALA A 152 -45.80 13.76 -3.60
N SER A 153 -46.60 12.92 -4.25
CA SER A 153 -47.91 12.49 -3.70
C SER A 153 -47.77 11.71 -2.38
N ILE A 154 -46.67 10.97 -2.23
CA ILE A 154 -46.34 10.24 -1.01
C ILE A 154 -45.91 11.21 0.10
N SER A 155 -45.10 12.22 -0.23
CA SER A 155 -44.68 13.29 0.70
C SER A 155 -45.80 14.22 1.16
N GLY A 156 -46.77 14.53 0.29
CA GLY A 156 -47.92 15.36 0.61
C GLY A 156 -48.94 14.69 1.53
N GLY A 157 -48.91 13.36 1.62
CA GLY A 157 -49.86 12.55 2.37
C GLY A 157 -51.26 12.54 1.74
N TYR A 158 -52.02 11.47 1.98
CA TYR A 158 -53.39 11.28 1.46
C TYR A 158 -54.44 12.31 1.95
N ALA A 159 -54.03 13.33 2.70
CA ALA A 159 -54.91 14.38 3.20
C ALA A 159 -55.09 15.55 2.22
N SER A 160 -54.22 15.70 1.23
CA SER A 160 -54.32 16.79 0.25
C SER A 160 -55.24 16.48 -0.94
N MET A 161 -55.72 15.23 -1.14
CA MET A 161 -56.24 14.79 -2.46
C MET A 161 -57.62 14.08 -2.56
N SER A 162 -58.59 14.32 -1.67
CA SER A 162 -60.05 14.03 -1.82
C SER A 162 -60.80 12.65 -2.00
N VAL A 163 -60.25 11.45 -2.21
CA VAL A 163 -60.90 10.05 -2.15
C VAL A 163 -60.12 8.72 -1.74
N SER A 164 -60.68 7.90 -0.84
CA SER A 164 -60.09 6.61 -0.35
C SER A 164 -60.45 5.41 -1.22
N VAL A 165 -61.39 5.62 -2.14
CA VAL A 165 -61.94 4.62 -3.06
C VAL A 165 -61.02 4.41 -4.29
N ASN A 166 -59.90 5.13 -4.37
CA ASN A 166 -59.09 5.26 -5.60
C ASN A 166 -57.61 4.89 -5.47
N ALA A 167 -57.13 4.43 -4.31
CA ALA A 167 -55.87 3.71 -4.33
C ALA A 167 -56.03 2.53 -5.31
N PRO A 168 -55.03 2.24 -6.17
CA PRO A 168 -55.18 1.20 -7.19
C PRO A 168 -55.78 -0.04 -6.58
N GLU A 169 -56.85 -0.57 -7.17
CA GLU A 169 -57.56 -1.72 -6.62
C GLU A 169 -56.60 -2.88 -6.34
N CYS A 170 -55.55 -3.01 -7.16
CA CYS A 170 -54.51 -4.01 -6.97
C CYS A 170 -53.62 -3.79 -5.72
N LEU A 171 -53.47 -2.56 -5.18
CA LEU A 171 -52.77 -2.33 -3.90
C LEU A 171 -53.70 -2.59 -2.71
N THR A 172 -54.97 -2.18 -2.81
CA THR A 172 -55.96 -2.29 -1.73
C THR A 172 -56.53 -3.70 -1.57
N SER A 173 -56.59 -4.48 -2.66
CA SER A 173 -57.02 -5.88 -2.67
C SER A 173 -55.86 -6.89 -2.52
N SER A 174 -54.60 -6.42 -2.54
CA SER A 174 -53.45 -7.32 -2.35
C SER A 174 -53.48 -7.95 -0.96
N LEU A 175 -53.52 -9.28 -0.92
CA LEU A 175 -53.27 -10.02 0.30
C LEU A 175 -51.77 -9.99 0.55
N SER A 176 -51.37 -9.42 1.69
CA SER A 176 -49.96 -9.45 2.09
C SER A 176 -49.51 -10.90 2.24
N ALA A 177 -48.59 -11.31 1.37
CA ALA A 177 -48.04 -12.66 1.38
C ALA A 177 -46.69 -12.66 2.13
N PRO A 178 -46.40 -13.71 2.91
CA PRO A 178 -45.07 -13.90 3.47
C PRO A 178 -44.07 -14.11 2.34
N SER A 179 -43.13 -13.18 2.23
CA SER A 179 -41.93 -13.31 1.41
C SER A 179 -40.77 -13.83 2.26
N MET A 180 -39.91 -14.61 1.63
CA MET A 180 -38.60 -14.96 2.15
C MET A 180 -37.63 -13.76 2.10
N GLU A 181 -37.97 -12.70 1.39
CA GLU A 181 -37.19 -11.48 1.27
C GLU A 181 -37.45 -10.56 2.49
N PRO A 182 -36.39 -10.12 3.20
CA PRO A 182 -36.56 -9.27 4.38
C PRO A 182 -37.16 -7.91 4.01
N PHE A 183 -38.05 -7.40 4.87
CA PHE A 183 -38.67 -6.07 4.77
C PHE A 183 -37.67 -4.91 5.01
N GLN A 184 -36.36 -5.17 4.95
CA GLN A 184 -35.31 -4.15 5.14
C GLN A 184 -35.22 -3.18 3.95
N HIS A 185 -35.99 -3.46 2.89
CA HIS A 185 -35.96 -2.81 1.58
C HIS A 185 -37.13 -1.86 1.40
N VAL A 186 -37.59 -1.18 2.46
CA VAL A 186 -38.68 -0.19 2.40
C VAL A 186 -38.23 1.01 1.57
N MET A 187 -39.16 1.58 0.79
CA MET A 187 -38.92 2.74 -0.08
C MET A 187 -38.06 3.80 0.61
N ALA A 188 -36.85 3.97 0.11
CA ALA A 188 -35.94 5.02 0.56
C ALA A 188 -36.42 6.33 -0.05
N SER A 189 -37.22 7.09 0.69
CA SER A 189 -37.64 8.44 0.30
C SER A 189 -37.02 9.44 1.26
N CYS A 190 -36.52 10.57 0.76
CA CYS A 190 -35.97 11.65 1.59
C CYS A 190 -36.98 12.22 2.61
N SER A 191 -38.27 11.93 2.43
CA SER A 191 -39.36 12.42 3.28
C SER A 191 -39.81 11.43 4.36
N PHE A 192 -39.38 10.16 4.32
CA PHE A 192 -39.87 9.12 5.23
C PHE A 192 -38.83 8.05 5.55
N THR A 193 -38.75 7.67 6.83
CA THR A 193 -38.01 6.48 7.28
C THR A 193 -38.98 5.33 7.53
N SER A 194 -38.48 4.09 7.46
CA SER A 194 -39.27 2.87 7.65
C SER A 194 -39.55 2.51 9.12
N ILE A 195 -39.10 3.35 10.06
CA ILE A 195 -39.09 3.06 11.50
C ILE A 195 -39.63 4.29 12.23
N THR A 196 -40.60 4.08 13.13
CA THR A 196 -41.01 5.08 14.12
C THR A 196 -39.80 5.47 14.96
N GLN A 197 -39.20 6.64 14.73
CA GLN A 197 -38.08 7.11 15.54
C GLN A 197 -38.62 7.92 16.71
N ARG A 198 -38.27 7.51 17.94
CA ARG A 198 -38.58 8.23 19.16
C ARG A 198 -37.53 9.32 19.35
N MET A 199 -37.97 10.57 19.46
CA MET A 199 -37.13 11.75 19.59
C MET A 199 -37.28 12.34 20.99
N GLY A 200 -36.17 12.76 21.60
CA GLY A 200 -36.15 13.32 22.97
C GLY A 200 -35.85 12.29 24.06
N ASN A 201 -36.31 12.54 25.30
CA ASN A 201 -35.98 11.70 26.46
C ASN A 201 -36.82 10.41 26.49
N GLU A 202 -36.24 9.33 25.97
CA GLU A 202 -36.91 8.02 25.84
C GLU A 202 -37.38 7.42 27.16
N ALA A 203 -36.64 7.64 28.25
CA ALA A 203 -36.95 7.07 29.56
C ALA A 203 -38.01 7.88 30.32
N ARG A 204 -38.25 9.14 29.92
CA ARG A 204 -39.18 10.07 30.59
C ARG A 204 -39.81 11.01 29.56
N PRO A 205 -40.87 10.58 28.85
CA PRO A 205 -41.49 11.40 27.80
C PRO A 205 -42.22 12.63 28.32
N TRP A 206 -42.57 12.65 29.61
CA TRP A 206 -43.32 13.73 30.24
C TRP A 206 -42.74 14.11 31.60
N GLU A 207 -42.77 15.40 31.92
CA GLU A 207 -42.42 15.93 33.25
C GLU A 207 -43.33 17.10 33.62
N TYR A 208 -43.60 17.27 34.92
CA TYR A 208 -44.22 18.48 35.44
C TYR A 208 -43.15 19.53 35.76
N SER A 209 -43.17 20.66 35.05
CA SER A 209 -42.22 21.75 35.28
C SER A 209 -42.72 22.69 36.38
N TRP A 210 -41.97 22.77 37.49
CA TRP A 210 -42.32 23.68 38.59
C TRP A 210 -42.29 25.15 38.16
N ARG A 211 -41.37 25.51 37.26
CA ARG A 211 -41.17 26.89 36.78
C ARG A 211 -42.35 27.34 35.92
N LEU A 212 -42.81 26.46 35.03
CA LEU A 212 -43.89 26.75 34.09
C LEU A 212 -45.28 26.43 34.67
N ARG A 213 -45.33 25.77 35.84
CA ARG A 213 -46.55 25.24 36.46
C ARG A 213 -47.42 24.46 35.46
N SER A 214 -46.75 23.69 34.60
CA SER A 214 -47.35 22.97 33.48
C SER A 214 -46.60 21.67 33.25
N MET A 215 -47.33 20.68 32.75
CA MET A 215 -46.76 19.53 32.06
C MET A 215 -45.95 20.01 30.85
N ILE A 216 -44.83 19.35 30.60
CA ILE A 216 -44.00 19.51 29.40
C ILE A 216 -43.75 18.15 28.76
N SER A 217 -43.69 18.14 27.43
CA SER A 217 -43.24 17.00 26.64
C SER A 217 -41.72 17.02 26.55
N LEU A 218 -41.09 15.94 26.99
CA LEU A 218 -39.65 15.72 26.88
C LEU A 218 -39.29 14.76 25.72
N GLY A 219 -40.28 14.06 25.15
CA GLY A 219 -40.10 13.21 23.97
C GLY A 219 -41.37 13.02 23.15
N PHE A 220 -41.20 12.79 21.83
CA PHE A 220 -42.26 12.58 20.86
C PHE A 220 -41.88 11.47 19.88
N ASP A 221 -42.89 10.80 19.30
CA ASP A 221 -42.67 9.75 18.28
C ASP A 221 -42.80 10.37 16.88
N THR A 222 -42.04 9.86 15.89
CA THR A 222 -42.14 10.22 14.45
C THR A 222 -42.65 9.04 13.62
N ALA A 223 -43.31 9.25 12.49
CA ALA A 223 -44.11 8.26 11.75
C ALA A 223 -43.41 7.66 10.50
N GLY A 224 -43.44 6.31 10.30
CA GLY A 224 -43.07 5.56 9.06
C GLY A 224 -44.07 4.49 8.54
N TYR A 225 -44.20 4.29 7.22
CA TYR A 225 -45.26 3.57 6.45
C TYR A 225 -46.20 2.53 7.10
N ASN A 226 -47.51 2.77 6.96
CA ASN A 226 -48.53 1.72 6.91
C ASN A 226 -49.62 2.07 5.86
N LEU A 227 -49.50 1.50 4.66
CA LEU A 227 -50.40 1.75 3.52
C LEU A 227 -51.66 0.85 3.48
N THR A 228 -51.71 -0.23 4.27
CA THR A 228 -52.77 -1.25 4.15
C THR A 228 -53.81 -1.17 5.27
N GLY A 229 -53.67 -0.22 6.20
CA GLY A 229 -54.51 -0.14 7.39
C GLY A 229 -54.40 -1.37 8.32
N ARG A 230 -53.42 -2.24 8.08
CA ARG A 230 -53.12 -3.46 8.87
C ARG A 230 -51.65 -3.47 9.25
N ASN A 231 -51.31 -4.10 10.38
CA ASN A 231 -49.92 -4.29 10.76
C ASN A 231 -49.25 -5.21 9.72
N ILE A 232 -48.32 -4.70 8.93
CA ILE A 232 -47.52 -5.51 8.01
C ILE A 232 -46.48 -6.24 8.88
N GLY A 233 -46.73 -7.52 9.16
CA GLY A 233 -45.78 -8.35 9.87
C GLY A 233 -44.42 -8.39 9.15
N LEU A 234 -43.33 -8.50 9.92
CA LEU A 234 -41.98 -8.68 9.38
C LEU A 234 -41.97 -9.81 8.33
N GLY A 235 -41.53 -9.51 7.10
CA GLY A 235 -41.46 -10.46 5.99
C GLY A 235 -42.68 -10.47 5.05
N ASN A 236 -43.71 -9.64 5.26
CA ASN A 236 -44.86 -9.56 4.36
C ASN A 236 -44.76 -8.36 3.39
N TYR A 237 -45.16 -8.50 2.12
CA TYR A 237 -45.07 -7.44 1.09
C TYR A 237 -46.44 -7.11 0.44
N PHE A 238 -46.52 -5.99 -0.31
CA PHE A 238 -47.67 -5.62 -1.17
C PHE A 238 -47.37 -5.92 -2.64
N ASP A 239 -48.39 -6.03 -3.48
CA ASP A 239 -48.24 -6.40 -4.91
C ASP A 239 -47.26 -5.45 -5.65
N LYS A 240 -46.08 -6.00 -5.97
CA LYS A 240 -44.98 -5.33 -6.67
C LYS A 240 -45.36 -4.89 -8.08
N GLU A 241 -46.08 -5.73 -8.82
CA GLU A 241 -46.48 -5.46 -10.20
C GLU A 241 -47.47 -4.30 -10.25
N CYS A 242 -48.42 -4.30 -9.31
CA CYS A 242 -49.37 -3.22 -9.15
C CYS A 242 -48.70 -1.88 -8.81
N PHE A 243 -47.77 -1.89 -7.86
CA PHE A 243 -47.02 -0.69 -7.47
C PHE A 243 -46.24 -0.12 -8.65
N CYS A 244 -45.47 -0.94 -9.35
CA CYS A 244 -44.65 -0.51 -10.47
C CYS A 244 -45.45 -0.02 -11.69
N LYS A 245 -46.68 -0.51 -11.86
CA LYS A 245 -47.60 -0.04 -12.92
C LYS A 245 -48.20 1.34 -12.60
N THR A 246 -48.35 1.65 -11.31
CA THR A 246 -49.05 2.87 -10.86
C THR A 246 -48.08 3.99 -10.47
N PHE A 247 -46.86 3.65 -10.09
CA PHE A 247 -45.84 4.63 -9.69
C PHE A 247 -45.27 5.37 -10.91
N ARG A 248 -45.26 6.71 -10.86
CA ARG A 248 -44.74 7.61 -11.88
C ARG A 248 -43.87 8.69 -11.26
N LEU A 249 -42.72 8.96 -11.88
CA LEU A 249 -41.86 10.06 -11.51
C LEU A 249 -42.36 11.34 -12.17
N ASP A 250 -42.57 12.37 -11.35
CA ASP A 250 -42.77 13.74 -11.81
C ASP A 250 -41.51 14.54 -11.49
N LEU A 251 -40.78 14.94 -12.54
CA LEU A 251 -39.51 15.65 -12.42
C LEU A 251 -39.70 17.13 -12.04
N GLU A 252 -40.90 17.68 -12.24
CA GLU A 252 -41.19 19.09 -11.92
C GLU A 252 -41.54 19.28 -10.44
N GLU A 253 -41.96 18.21 -9.75
CA GLU A 253 -42.40 18.23 -8.35
C GLU A 253 -41.55 17.32 -7.42
N GLU A 254 -40.24 17.15 -7.65
CA GLU A 254 -39.41 16.29 -6.80
C GLU A 254 -39.17 16.88 -5.38
N PRO A 255 -39.63 16.21 -4.30
CA PRO A 255 -39.50 16.73 -2.93
C PRO A 255 -38.04 16.73 -2.41
N CYS A 256 -37.15 15.98 -3.06
CA CYS A 256 -35.76 15.76 -2.62
C CYS A 256 -34.73 16.67 -3.32
N SER A 257 -35.14 17.83 -3.83
CA SER A 257 -34.30 18.75 -4.63
C SER A 257 -33.20 19.49 -3.85
N GLY A 258 -32.80 18.99 -2.67
CA GLY A 258 -31.79 19.58 -1.80
C GLY A 258 -30.34 19.33 -2.25
N PRO A 259 -29.36 20.04 -1.65
CA PRO A 259 -27.94 19.96 -2.04
C PRO A 259 -27.29 18.57 -1.83
N GLU A 260 -27.85 17.74 -0.94
CA GLU A 260 -27.42 16.35 -0.74
C GLU A 260 -28.33 15.38 -1.50
N GLN A 261 -28.09 15.24 -2.81
CA GLN A 261 -28.82 14.38 -3.76
C GLN A 261 -28.83 12.87 -3.42
N ILE A 262 -28.32 12.45 -2.26
CA ILE A 262 -28.13 11.03 -1.92
C ILE A 262 -29.44 10.31 -1.64
N ASP A 263 -30.39 10.97 -1.00
CA ASP A 263 -31.68 10.34 -0.74
C ASP A 263 -32.51 10.19 -2.02
N LEU A 264 -32.41 11.16 -2.93
CA LEU A 264 -32.97 11.05 -4.29
C LEU A 264 -32.32 9.88 -5.07
N ILE A 265 -31.01 9.71 -4.92
CA ILE A 265 -30.26 8.62 -5.53
C ILE A 265 -30.69 7.25 -4.98
N LYS A 266 -30.84 7.11 -3.66
CA LYS A 266 -31.35 5.89 -3.04
C LYS A 266 -32.75 5.56 -3.55
N GLU A 267 -33.61 6.57 -3.67
CA GLU A 267 -34.97 6.42 -4.17
C GLU A 267 -34.98 5.88 -5.61
N ARG A 268 -34.15 6.46 -6.49
CA ARG A 268 -34.03 6.04 -7.89
C ARG A 268 -33.45 4.64 -8.02
N LEU A 269 -32.42 4.30 -7.25
CA LEU A 269 -31.83 2.96 -7.26
C LEU A 269 -32.79 1.91 -6.70
N TRP A 270 -33.58 2.27 -5.69
CA TRP A 270 -34.64 1.41 -5.18
C TRP A 270 -35.73 1.18 -6.22
N LEU A 271 -36.19 2.23 -6.90
CA LEU A 271 -37.16 2.13 -8.01
C LEU A 271 -36.60 1.29 -9.16
N TYR A 272 -35.33 1.43 -9.50
CA TYR A 272 -34.67 0.59 -10.51
C TYR A 272 -34.69 -0.88 -10.11
N ALA A 273 -34.29 -1.20 -8.88
CA ALA A 273 -34.22 -2.57 -8.38
C ALA A 273 -35.62 -3.22 -8.29
N MET A 274 -36.65 -2.44 -7.94
CA MET A 274 -38.01 -2.94 -7.79
C MET A 274 -38.76 -2.97 -9.13
N CYS A 275 -38.82 -1.86 -9.86
CA CYS A 275 -39.68 -1.70 -11.03
C CYS A 275 -38.96 -1.84 -12.37
N GLY A 276 -37.63 -1.99 -12.36
CA GLY A 276 -36.81 -2.12 -13.55
C GLY A 276 -36.49 -0.78 -14.23
N PRO A 277 -35.73 -0.81 -15.34
CA PRO A 277 -35.24 0.40 -16.00
C PRO A 277 -36.35 1.31 -16.56
N THR A 278 -37.51 0.75 -16.91
CA THR A 278 -38.60 1.49 -17.55
C THR A 278 -39.32 2.47 -16.62
N SER A 279 -39.09 2.39 -15.30
CA SER A 279 -39.67 3.32 -14.34
C SER A 279 -38.84 4.59 -14.14
N LEU A 280 -37.69 4.73 -14.82
CA LEU A 280 -36.77 5.87 -14.69
C LEU A 280 -36.60 6.59 -16.04
N PRO A 281 -36.34 7.92 -16.04
CA PRO A 281 -36.10 8.69 -17.27
C PRO A 281 -34.77 8.31 -17.91
N ASP A 282 -34.65 8.43 -19.24
CA ASP A 282 -33.49 7.90 -20.02
C ASP A 282 -32.10 8.38 -19.55
N ASN A 283 -31.99 9.55 -18.93
CA ASN A 283 -30.73 10.13 -18.43
C ASN A 283 -30.53 9.95 -16.91
N TRP A 284 -31.29 9.06 -16.27
CA TRP A 284 -31.25 8.90 -14.82
C TRP A 284 -29.86 8.53 -14.30
N THR A 285 -29.08 7.75 -15.05
CA THR A 285 -27.73 7.28 -14.69
C THR A 285 -26.73 8.42 -14.50
N ASP A 286 -26.86 9.51 -15.25
CA ASP A 286 -25.96 10.68 -15.14
C ASP A 286 -26.18 11.42 -13.82
N MET A 287 -27.36 11.24 -13.22
CA MET A 287 -27.76 11.84 -11.95
C MET A 287 -27.40 10.96 -10.75
N VAL A 288 -26.96 9.70 -10.96
CA VAL A 288 -26.69 8.76 -9.86
C VAL A 288 -25.21 8.70 -9.52
N ARG A 289 -24.88 9.07 -8.28
CA ARG A 289 -23.53 8.91 -7.73
C ARG A 289 -23.33 7.46 -7.28
N VAL A 290 -22.97 6.59 -8.21
CA VAL A 290 -22.66 5.19 -7.94
C VAL A 290 -21.15 5.00 -7.82
N ILE A 291 -20.71 4.19 -6.85
CA ILE A 291 -19.31 3.80 -6.69
C ILE A 291 -18.82 3.11 -7.96
N GLY A 292 -17.61 3.48 -8.40
CA GLY A 292 -17.05 2.97 -9.64
C GLY A 292 -15.94 3.89 -10.14
N PHE A 293 -15.97 4.23 -11.42
CA PHE A 293 -14.93 5.08 -12.00
C PHE A 293 -14.92 6.50 -11.42
N ARG A 294 -16.08 7.11 -11.18
CA ARG A 294 -16.17 8.53 -10.77
C ARG A 294 -15.97 8.75 -9.27
N TYR A 295 -16.36 7.78 -8.45
CA TYR A 295 -16.37 7.88 -6.99
C TYR A 295 -15.56 6.73 -6.40
N ILE A 296 -14.50 7.06 -5.66
CA ILE A 296 -13.59 6.09 -5.03
C ILE A 296 -13.94 6.01 -3.54
N PRO A 297 -14.21 4.83 -2.96
CA PRO A 297 -14.38 4.69 -1.51
C PRO A 297 -13.16 5.21 -0.76
N VAL A 298 -13.38 5.89 0.37
CA VAL A 298 -12.26 6.41 1.18
C VAL A 298 -11.35 5.27 1.65
N GLU A 299 -11.92 4.09 1.88
CA GLU A 299 -11.19 2.89 2.29
C GLU A 299 -10.27 2.35 1.18
N ASP A 300 -10.61 2.59 -0.08
CA ASP A 300 -9.86 2.14 -1.25
C ASP A 300 -8.85 3.20 -1.75
N TRP A 301 -8.81 4.37 -1.09
CA TRP A 301 -7.89 5.44 -1.44
C TRP A 301 -6.47 5.12 -0.97
N HIS A 302 -5.56 4.89 -1.93
CA HIS A 302 -4.14 4.71 -1.64
C HIS A 302 -3.36 5.99 -1.97
N TRP A 303 -2.46 6.37 -1.08
CA TRP A 303 -1.51 7.45 -1.31
C TRP A 303 -0.19 6.90 -1.87
N PRO A 304 0.56 7.70 -2.65
CA PRO A 304 1.90 7.33 -3.08
C PRO A 304 2.89 7.42 -1.90
N ALA A 305 4.06 6.79 -2.06
CA ALA A 305 5.08 6.69 -1.00
C ALA A 305 5.55 8.06 -0.47
N CYS A 306 5.44 9.11 -1.27
CA CYS A 306 5.86 10.48 -0.97
C CYS A 306 4.79 11.35 -0.29
N VAL A 307 3.68 10.78 0.20
CA VAL A 307 2.58 11.53 0.82
C VAL A 307 3.02 12.43 1.99
N MET A 308 4.04 12.00 2.75
CA MET A 308 4.53 12.76 3.92
C MET A 308 5.15 14.12 3.53
N ASP A 309 5.61 14.27 2.29
CA ASP A 309 6.19 15.50 1.78
C ASP A 309 5.22 16.27 0.86
N MET A 310 3.98 15.79 0.72
CA MET A 310 2.95 16.51 -0.03
C MET A 310 2.48 17.75 0.74
N PRO A 311 2.20 18.88 0.05
CA PRO A 311 1.60 20.04 0.68
C PRO A 311 0.25 19.71 1.31
N SER A 312 -0.06 20.36 2.44
CA SER A 312 -1.33 20.16 3.16
C SER A 312 -2.53 20.41 2.25
N GLU A 313 -2.42 21.37 1.33
CA GLU A 313 -3.44 21.70 0.33
C GLU A 313 -3.83 20.48 -0.50
N VAL A 314 -2.87 19.61 -0.87
CA VAL A 314 -3.12 18.39 -1.65
C VAL A 314 -3.70 17.29 -0.77
N THR A 315 -3.17 17.11 0.44
CA THR A 315 -3.69 16.09 1.37
C THR A 315 -5.10 16.40 1.86
N GLU A 316 -5.48 17.67 1.94
CA GLU A 316 -6.81 18.11 2.33
C GLU A 316 -7.83 17.98 1.18
N LEU A 317 -7.39 17.86 -0.09
CA LEU A 317 -8.30 17.66 -1.22
C LEU A 317 -9.18 16.41 -1.06
N THR A 318 -8.69 15.36 -0.39
CA THR A 318 -9.53 14.17 -0.15
C THR A 318 -10.71 14.47 0.76
N GLU A 319 -10.56 15.38 1.72
CA GLU A 319 -11.64 15.84 2.58
C GLU A 319 -12.52 16.88 1.88
N GLN A 320 -11.93 17.81 1.12
CA GLN A 320 -12.67 18.82 0.36
C GLN A 320 -13.51 18.23 -0.77
N CYS A 321 -13.02 17.17 -1.42
CA CYS A 321 -13.71 16.41 -2.46
C CYS A 321 -14.42 15.17 -1.92
N ALA A 322 -14.51 15.01 -0.60
CA ALA A 322 -15.28 13.93 0.01
C ALA A 322 -16.77 14.14 -0.25
N THR A 323 -17.43 13.09 -0.74
CA THR A 323 -18.87 13.06 -0.94
C THR A 323 -19.41 11.68 -0.60
N SER A 324 -20.72 11.55 -0.47
CA SER A 324 -21.35 10.25 -0.32
C SER A 324 -21.69 9.68 -1.70
N ALA A 325 -21.56 8.38 -1.89
CA ALA A 325 -22.01 7.67 -3.09
C ALA A 325 -22.57 6.30 -2.73
N CYS A 326 -23.31 5.71 -3.66
CA CYS A 326 -23.98 4.43 -3.48
C CYS A 326 -23.15 3.27 -4.02
N GLU A 327 -22.81 2.31 -3.15
CA GLU A 327 -22.38 0.98 -3.56
C GLU A 327 -23.62 0.14 -3.88
N LEU A 328 -23.64 -0.53 -5.02
CA LEU A 328 -24.75 -1.41 -5.37
C LEU A 328 -24.55 -2.79 -4.73
N GLY A 329 -25.48 -3.15 -3.85
CA GLY A 329 -25.57 -4.51 -3.32
C GLY A 329 -25.97 -5.53 -4.40
N PRO A 330 -25.83 -6.83 -4.12
CA PRO A 330 -26.27 -7.89 -5.05
C PRO A 330 -27.77 -7.87 -5.37
N ASP A 331 -28.56 -7.18 -4.54
CA ASP A 331 -29.99 -6.90 -4.69
C ASP A 331 -30.28 -5.59 -5.47
N GLY A 332 -29.26 -4.88 -5.94
CA GLY A 332 -29.38 -3.62 -6.65
C GLY A 332 -29.66 -2.40 -5.76
N LEU A 333 -29.64 -2.57 -4.43
CA LEU A 333 -29.86 -1.49 -3.49
C LEU A 333 -28.61 -0.67 -3.21
N CYS A 334 -28.81 0.61 -2.88
CA CYS A 334 -27.74 1.51 -2.46
C CYS A 334 -27.33 1.26 -1.00
N GLN A 335 -26.06 0.94 -0.80
CA GLN A 335 -25.37 1.12 0.47
C GLN A 335 -24.54 2.39 0.39
N VAL A 336 -24.88 3.39 1.23
CA VAL A 336 -24.15 4.66 1.22
C VAL A 336 -22.78 4.46 1.82
N ARG A 337 -21.74 4.86 1.07
CA ARG A 337 -20.37 4.97 1.57
C ARG A 337 -19.84 6.37 1.40
N ARG A 338 -18.86 6.70 2.23
CA ARG A 338 -18.04 7.91 2.06
C ARG A 338 -17.05 7.65 0.93
N THR A 339 -16.99 8.56 -0.02
CA THR A 339 -16.21 8.44 -1.25
C THR A 339 -15.53 9.75 -1.60
N ILE A 340 -14.58 9.71 -2.52
CA ILE A 340 -13.88 10.87 -3.07
C ILE A 340 -14.33 11.05 -4.52
N ASP A 341 -14.83 12.24 -4.87
CA ASP A 341 -15.12 12.58 -6.26
C ASP A 341 -13.79 12.76 -7.02
N ARG A 342 -13.50 11.80 -7.89
CA ARG A 342 -12.27 11.77 -8.70
C ARG A 342 -12.14 13.00 -9.59
N THR A 343 -13.25 13.51 -10.12
CA THR A 343 -13.22 14.70 -11.00
C THR A 343 -12.91 15.96 -10.20
N CYS A 344 -13.47 16.09 -8.99
CA CYS A 344 -13.12 17.17 -8.07
C CYS A 344 -11.64 17.13 -7.71
N PHE A 345 -11.14 15.95 -7.32
CA PHE A 345 -9.76 15.77 -6.90
C PHE A 345 -8.78 16.05 -8.05
N CYS A 346 -9.00 15.43 -9.21
CA CYS A 346 -8.08 15.51 -10.34
C CYS A 346 -7.97 16.91 -10.95
N ARG A 347 -9.03 17.73 -10.88
CA ARG A 347 -8.99 19.12 -11.37
C ARG A 347 -8.03 20.01 -10.57
N SER A 348 -7.76 19.66 -9.32
CA SER A 348 -6.94 20.45 -8.40
C SER A 348 -5.53 19.90 -8.22
N ILE A 349 -5.17 18.82 -8.93
CA ILE A 349 -3.86 18.17 -8.82
C ILE A 349 -3.18 18.03 -10.18
N SER A 350 -1.87 18.25 -10.17
CA SER A 350 -0.97 18.09 -11.30
C SER A 350 0.37 17.52 -10.81
N TYR A 351 1.25 17.14 -11.72
CA TYR A 351 2.61 16.70 -11.40
C TYR A 351 3.36 17.73 -10.53
N GLU A 352 3.20 19.02 -10.81
CA GLU A 352 3.88 20.08 -10.06
C GLU A 352 3.25 20.36 -8.68
N SER A 353 2.12 19.71 -8.35
CA SER A 353 1.45 19.89 -7.06
C SER A 353 2.23 19.27 -5.90
N CYS A 354 3.20 18.39 -6.16
CA CYS A 354 4.13 17.90 -5.15
C CYS A 354 5.58 18.13 -5.59
N GLY A 355 6.41 18.67 -4.68
CA GLY A 355 7.85 18.80 -4.89
C GLY A 355 8.65 17.79 -4.07
N GLY A 356 9.95 18.06 -3.90
CA GLY A 356 10.78 17.31 -2.96
C GLY A 356 10.88 15.82 -3.30
N SER A 357 10.54 14.95 -2.34
CA SER A 357 10.66 13.49 -2.50
C SER A 357 9.76 12.93 -3.60
N CYS A 358 8.64 13.59 -3.93
CA CYS A 358 7.78 13.21 -5.05
C CYS A 358 8.50 13.28 -6.41
N HIS A 359 9.64 13.96 -6.51
CA HIS A 359 10.45 14.05 -7.74
C HIS A 359 11.73 13.21 -7.69
N VAL A 360 11.94 12.43 -6.63
CA VAL A 360 13.10 11.56 -6.43
C VAL A 360 12.79 10.15 -6.91
N PHE A 361 13.70 9.57 -7.69
CA PHE A 361 13.66 8.21 -8.27
C PHE A 361 12.37 7.39 -8.09
N GLU A 362 12.29 6.50 -7.09
CA GLU A 362 11.17 5.55 -6.94
C GLU A 362 9.86 6.25 -6.60
N SER A 363 9.89 7.22 -5.69
CA SER A 363 8.72 8.02 -5.32
C SER A 363 8.21 8.87 -6.49
N ARG A 364 9.09 9.30 -7.41
CA ARG A 364 8.69 9.94 -8.67
C ARG A 364 7.92 9.00 -9.56
N ILE A 365 8.44 7.80 -9.75
CA ILE A 365 7.78 6.80 -10.60
C ILE A 365 6.43 6.40 -10.00
N ASP A 366 6.38 6.15 -8.69
CA ASP A 366 5.16 5.84 -7.96
C ASP A 366 4.14 6.99 -8.05
N TYR A 367 4.56 8.22 -7.79
CA TYR A 367 3.70 9.41 -7.86
C TYR A 367 3.11 9.64 -9.26
N VAL A 368 3.91 9.49 -10.31
CA VAL A 368 3.46 9.66 -11.69
C VAL A 368 2.48 8.55 -12.08
N ASN A 369 2.75 7.30 -11.71
CA ASN A 369 1.85 6.18 -11.97
C ASN A 369 0.55 6.32 -11.19
N TRP A 370 0.62 6.75 -9.93
CA TRP A 370 -0.53 7.04 -9.09
C TRP A 370 -1.41 8.15 -9.69
N LEU A 371 -0.82 9.28 -10.11
CA LEU A 371 -1.54 10.35 -10.81
C LEU A 371 -2.20 9.84 -12.10
N HIS A 372 -1.49 9.02 -12.87
CA HIS A 372 -2.02 8.44 -14.10
C HIS A 372 -3.19 7.49 -13.82
N GLU A 373 -3.05 6.58 -12.85
CA GLU A 373 -4.08 5.60 -12.49
C GLU A 373 -5.37 6.28 -12.02
N ILE A 374 -5.25 7.32 -11.19
CA ILE A 374 -6.41 8.02 -10.64
C ILE A 374 -7.02 8.97 -11.66
N CYS A 375 -6.22 9.74 -12.40
CA CYS A 375 -6.74 10.90 -13.13
C CYS A 375 -6.75 10.79 -14.66
N SER A 376 -6.07 9.81 -15.26
CA SER A 376 -5.90 9.73 -16.73
C SER A 376 -7.18 9.66 -17.55
N SER A 377 -8.28 9.22 -16.94
CA SER A 377 -9.56 8.99 -17.61
C SER A 377 -10.61 10.03 -17.23
N VAL A 378 -10.23 11.06 -16.47
CA VAL A 378 -11.04 12.26 -16.24
C VAL A 378 -10.94 13.15 -17.48
N GLN A 379 -12.09 13.56 -18.03
CA GLN A 379 -12.14 14.47 -19.18
C GLN A 379 -11.47 15.81 -18.86
N ASP A 380 -10.72 16.33 -19.84
CA ASP A 380 -10.00 17.61 -19.79
C ASP A 380 -8.94 17.73 -18.68
N TRP A 381 -8.50 16.61 -18.10
CA TRP A 381 -7.38 16.62 -17.17
C TRP A 381 -6.03 16.60 -17.90
N HIS A 382 -5.20 17.61 -17.63
CA HIS A 382 -3.86 17.79 -18.21
C HIS A 382 -2.78 17.93 -17.13
N GLY A 383 -2.93 17.22 -16.01
CA GLY A 383 -2.01 17.30 -14.88
C GLY A 383 -0.65 16.64 -15.10
N LEU A 384 -0.53 15.76 -16.10
CA LEU A 384 0.73 15.13 -16.51
C LEU A 384 1.21 15.71 -17.86
N PRO A 385 2.52 15.95 -18.04
CA PRO A 385 3.06 16.39 -19.32
C PRO A 385 2.93 15.30 -20.40
N GLU A 386 2.94 15.69 -21.68
CA GLU A 386 2.76 14.74 -22.79
C GLU A 386 3.77 13.57 -22.78
N ASN A 387 4.99 13.83 -22.31
CA ASN A 387 6.07 12.85 -22.18
C ASN A 387 6.16 12.22 -20.78
N TRP A 388 5.09 12.20 -19.98
CA TRP A 388 5.09 11.68 -18.60
C TRP A 388 5.64 10.25 -18.46
N ARG A 389 5.53 9.41 -19.49
CA ARG A 389 6.11 8.06 -19.50
C ARG A 389 7.63 8.07 -19.28
N GLN A 390 8.31 9.15 -19.66
CA GLN A 390 9.72 9.36 -19.37
C GLN A 390 9.95 9.66 -17.87
N LEU A 391 9.05 10.40 -17.23
CA LEU A 391 9.10 10.67 -15.78
C LEU A 391 8.85 9.40 -14.96
N ALA A 392 7.97 8.53 -15.46
CA ALA A 392 7.72 7.19 -14.92
C ALA A 392 8.81 6.16 -15.25
N SER A 393 9.93 6.58 -15.83
CA SER A 393 11.06 5.72 -16.16
C SER A 393 12.31 6.08 -15.34
N PRO A 394 13.20 5.12 -15.04
CA PRO A 394 14.49 5.41 -14.42
C PRO A 394 15.36 6.29 -15.33
N THR A 395 15.91 7.36 -14.78
CA THR A 395 16.90 8.20 -15.47
C THR A 395 18.30 7.58 -15.37
N PRO A 396 19.27 8.01 -16.21
CA PRO A 396 20.66 7.60 -16.08
C PRO A 396 21.22 7.73 -14.66
N ASN A 397 20.84 8.79 -13.93
CA ASN A 397 21.31 9.03 -12.57
C ASN A 397 20.66 8.08 -11.56
N ASP A 398 19.39 7.76 -11.75
CA ASP A 398 18.67 6.78 -10.92
C ASP A 398 19.22 5.36 -11.08
N MET A 399 19.92 5.07 -12.17
CA MET A 399 20.50 3.75 -12.43
C MET A 399 21.95 3.63 -11.93
N ILE A 400 22.52 4.67 -11.33
CA ILE A 400 23.88 4.64 -10.77
C ILE A 400 23.77 4.22 -9.31
N PRO A 401 24.44 3.12 -8.88
CA PRO A 401 24.24 2.55 -7.55
C PRO A 401 24.90 3.34 -6.41
N TRP A 402 25.37 4.57 -6.67
CA TRP A 402 26.00 5.43 -5.67
C TRP A 402 25.60 6.89 -5.88
N HIS A 403 25.63 7.67 -4.80
CA HIS A 403 25.10 9.02 -4.77
C HIS A 403 26.09 10.12 -5.20
N TRP A 404 27.29 9.77 -5.62
CA TRP A 404 28.30 10.73 -6.04
C TRP A 404 28.44 10.79 -7.56
N THR A 405 28.76 11.97 -8.06
CA THR A 405 29.09 12.22 -9.48
C THR A 405 30.52 12.73 -9.57
N MET A 406 31.21 12.39 -10.66
CA MET A 406 32.55 12.86 -10.92
C MET A 406 32.49 13.93 -12.00
N LYS A 407 31.94 15.10 -11.69
CA LYS A 407 31.84 16.24 -12.60
C LYS A 407 32.30 17.51 -11.89
N PRO A 408 32.79 18.53 -12.62
CA PRO A 408 33.25 19.75 -11.97
C PRO A 408 32.05 20.50 -11.37
N THR A 409 32.14 20.88 -10.10
CA THR A 409 31.17 21.77 -9.45
C THR A 409 31.40 23.19 -9.95
N ILE A 410 30.45 23.72 -10.73
CA ILE A 410 30.52 25.09 -11.25
C ILE A 410 29.78 26.02 -10.28
N ASP A 411 30.50 27.00 -9.72
CA ASP A 411 29.93 28.13 -8.99
C ASP A 411 29.77 29.31 -9.97
N PRO A 412 28.53 29.67 -10.35
CA PRO A 412 28.28 30.72 -11.33
C PRO A 412 28.74 32.11 -10.86
N ASN A 413 29.04 32.31 -9.57
CA ASN A 413 29.46 33.59 -9.01
C ASN A 413 30.99 33.76 -8.92
N ASN A 414 31.78 32.74 -9.27
CA ASN A 414 33.23 32.79 -9.16
C ASN A 414 33.91 33.09 -10.51
N PRO A 415 34.39 34.32 -10.76
CA PRO A 415 35.00 34.72 -12.03
C PRO A 415 36.37 34.07 -12.30
N LEU A 416 36.95 33.32 -11.35
CA LEU A 416 38.16 32.53 -11.57
C LEU A 416 37.88 31.10 -12.08
N GLN A 417 36.61 30.68 -12.19
CA GLN A 417 36.31 29.36 -12.72
C GLN A 417 36.45 29.31 -14.25
N PRO A 418 37.18 28.32 -14.80
CA PRO A 418 37.30 28.15 -16.24
C PRO A 418 35.94 27.83 -16.89
N LEU A 419 35.75 28.26 -18.15
CA LEU A 419 34.61 27.88 -19.01
C LEU A 419 34.24 26.40 -18.86
N PRO A 420 32.96 26.02 -19.06
CA PRO A 420 32.49 24.64 -18.85
C PRO A 420 33.42 23.65 -19.54
N VAL A 421 34.18 22.90 -18.71
CA VAL A 421 35.19 21.96 -19.20
C VAL A 421 34.45 20.85 -19.91
N LYS A 422 34.54 20.82 -21.24
CA LYS A 422 33.89 19.80 -22.06
C LYS A 422 34.41 18.42 -21.65
N CYS A 423 33.50 17.56 -21.22
CA CYS A 423 33.88 16.23 -20.77
C CYS A 423 34.51 15.39 -21.89
N VAL A 424 35.50 14.58 -21.53
CA VAL A 424 36.12 13.65 -22.47
C VAL A 424 35.09 12.61 -22.94
N SER A 425 35.07 12.29 -24.23
CA SER A 425 34.10 11.34 -24.79
C SER A 425 34.25 9.92 -24.20
N ASN A 426 33.16 9.15 -24.18
CA ASN A 426 33.17 7.76 -23.71
C ASN A 426 34.16 6.87 -24.48
N LYS A 427 34.38 7.15 -25.78
CA LYS A 427 35.38 6.45 -26.60
C LYS A 427 36.80 6.63 -26.05
N TRP A 428 37.15 7.84 -25.63
CA TRP A 428 38.45 8.16 -25.05
C TRP A 428 38.62 7.56 -23.64
N LYS A 429 37.56 7.50 -22.83
CA LYS A 429 37.55 6.81 -21.52
C LYS A 429 37.77 5.31 -21.66
N LEU A 430 37.14 4.68 -22.65
CA LEU A 430 37.37 3.26 -22.94
C LEU A 430 38.77 3.03 -23.53
N PHE A 431 39.24 3.93 -24.40
CA PHE A 431 40.57 3.85 -24.98
C PHE A 431 41.67 3.92 -23.92
N SER A 432 41.54 4.75 -22.88
CA SER A 432 42.52 4.78 -21.79
C SER A 432 42.58 3.45 -21.03
N LEU A 433 41.43 2.82 -20.75
CA LEU A 433 41.38 1.50 -20.12
C LEU A 433 42.05 0.42 -21.00
N VAL A 434 41.83 0.47 -22.31
CA VAL A 434 42.50 -0.42 -23.26
C VAL A 434 44.01 -0.19 -23.26
N LEU A 435 44.46 1.07 -23.23
CA LEU A 435 45.89 1.43 -23.24
C LEU A 435 46.64 0.93 -22.00
N ILE A 436 46.05 1.06 -20.81
CA ILE A 436 46.62 0.55 -19.54
C ILE A 436 46.85 -0.96 -19.63
N ASN A 437 45.87 -1.67 -20.19
CA ASN A 437 45.92 -3.12 -20.34
C ASN A 437 46.91 -3.56 -21.43
N ALA A 438 46.89 -2.91 -22.61
CA ALA A 438 47.83 -3.18 -23.70
C ALA A 438 49.28 -3.00 -23.27
N THR A 439 49.56 -1.99 -22.44
CA THR A 439 50.92 -1.74 -21.94
C THR A 439 51.41 -2.87 -21.03
N SER A 440 50.53 -3.40 -20.18
CA SER A 440 50.83 -4.57 -19.34
C SER A 440 51.13 -5.82 -20.18
N PHE A 441 50.40 -6.03 -21.28
CA PHE A 441 50.67 -7.11 -22.25
C PHE A 441 52.02 -6.93 -22.97
N LEU A 442 52.35 -5.71 -23.39
CA LEU A 442 53.61 -5.42 -24.09
C LEU A 442 54.82 -5.64 -23.16
N ALA A 443 54.73 -5.19 -21.91
CA ALA A 443 55.79 -5.39 -20.91
C ALA A 443 56.03 -6.88 -20.62
N ALA A 444 54.95 -7.65 -20.48
CA ALA A 444 54.97 -9.10 -20.35
C ALA A 444 55.71 -9.79 -21.52
N PHE A 445 55.41 -9.38 -22.75
CA PHE A 445 56.00 -9.98 -23.94
C PHE A 445 57.49 -9.61 -24.10
N LEU A 446 57.84 -8.34 -23.91
CA LEU A 446 59.21 -7.83 -24.06
C LEU A 446 60.15 -8.31 -22.94
N GLY A 447 59.63 -8.55 -21.73
CA GLY A 447 60.40 -9.09 -20.60
C GLY A 447 60.97 -10.48 -20.84
N ARG A 448 60.43 -11.24 -21.81
CA ARG A 448 60.86 -12.61 -22.14
C ARG A 448 62.21 -12.70 -22.85
N GLY A 449 62.73 -11.58 -23.40
CA GLY A 449 63.92 -11.55 -24.25
C GLY A 449 65.26 -11.32 -23.54
N LYS A 450 65.28 -11.03 -22.23
CA LYS A 450 66.53 -10.82 -21.49
C LYS A 450 66.97 -12.11 -20.81
N GLY A 451 67.95 -12.78 -21.43
CA GLY A 451 68.48 -14.06 -21.00
C GLY A 451 68.91 -14.10 -19.53
N SER A 452 68.64 -15.26 -18.92
CA SER A 452 68.97 -15.66 -17.56
C SER A 452 70.38 -15.28 -17.13
N SER A 453 70.48 -14.34 -16.18
CA SER A 453 71.62 -14.32 -15.28
C SER A 453 71.44 -15.48 -14.31
N LYS A 454 72.51 -16.25 -14.08
CA LYS A 454 72.54 -17.38 -13.15
C LYS A 454 72.29 -16.87 -11.72
N GLN A 455 71.03 -16.80 -11.31
CA GLN A 455 70.67 -16.51 -9.93
C GLN A 455 70.60 -17.83 -9.16
N THR A 456 71.61 -18.02 -8.31
CA THR A 456 71.72 -19.11 -7.34
C THR A 456 70.82 -18.85 -6.13
N ALA A 457 70.28 -19.96 -5.59
CA ALA A 457 69.57 -20.10 -4.31
C ALA A 457 68.06 -19.81 -4.30
N SER A 458 67.33 -20.77 -3.73
CA SER A 458 65.88 -20.73 -3.54
C SER A 458 65.49 -19.64 -2.54
N ASP A 459 64.86 -18.57 -3.01
CA ASP A 459 64.26 -17.59 -2.10
C ASP A 459 63.25 -18.25 -1.16
N PRO A 460 63.20 -17.89 0.13
CA PRO A 460 62.25 -18.48 1.07
C PRO A 460 60.80 -18.14 0.67
N PRO A 461 59.81 -19.00 0.97
CA PRO A 461 58.41 -18.80 0.60
C PRO A 461 57.82 -17.46 1.07
N LYS A 462 58.34 -16.88 2.17
CA LYS A 462 57.97 -15.55 2.67
C LYS A 462 58.33 -14.42 1.69
N ALA A 463 59.48 -14.47 1.02
CA ALA A 463 59.90 -13.46 0.06
C ALA A 463 58.96 -13.38 -1.17
N ARG A 464 58.28 -14.50 -1.48
CA ARG A 464 57.42 -14.64 -2.68
C ARG A 464 56.01 -14.09 -2.45
N ILE A 465 55.47 -14.23 -1.24
CA ILE A 465 54.22 -13.59 -0.83
C ILE A 465 54.40 -12.06 -0.80
N ILE A 466 55.58 -11.59 -0.37
CA ILE A 466 55.93 -10.17 -0.39
C ILE A 466 55.84 -9.60 -1.81
N HIS A 467 56.34 -10.30 -2.85
CA HIS A 467 56.19 -9.85 -4.24
C HIS A 467 54.73 -9.69 -4.68
N GLY A 468 53.86 -10.63 -4.33
CA GLY A 468 52.42 -10.54 -4.61
C GLY A 468 51.76 -9.35 -3.90
N ILE A 469 52.08 -9.15 -2.61
CA ILE A 469 51.61 -8.01 -1.82
C ILE A 469 52.09 -6.69 -2.43
N THR A 470 53.38 -6.58 -2.77
CA THR A 470 53.95 -5.35 -3.34
C THR A 470 53.32 -5.03 -4.70
N ALA A 471 53.07 -6.04 -5.54
CA ALA A 471 52.37 -5.83 -6.81
C ALA A 471 50.94 -5.30 -6.60
N ALA A 472 50.17 -5.89 -5.68
CA ALA A 472 48.84 -5.39 -5.32
C ALA A 472 48.90 -3.97 -4.74
N ALA A 473 49.88 -3.70 -3.86
CA ALA A 473 50.10 -2.41 -3.24
C ALA A 473 50.45 -1.32 -4.26
N LEU A 474 51.28 -1.61 -5.27
CA LEU A 474 51.60 -0.66 -6.34
C LEU A 474 50.37 -0.23 -7.11
N HIS A 475 49.48 -1.16 -7.43
CA HIS A 475 48.22 -0.81 -8.09
C HIS A 475 47.29 0.00 -7.19
N PHE A 476 47.21 -0.33 -5.90
CA PHE A 476 46.43 0.43 -4.94
C PHE A 476 46.98 1.86 -4.80
N VAL A 477 48.30 2.01 -4.69
CA VAL A 477 48.99 3.31 -4.65
C VAL A 477 48.71 4.12 -5.91
N ALA A 478 48.74 3.51 -7.09
CA ALA A 478 48.39 4.18 -8.35
C ALA A 478 46.96 4.77 -8.31
N ASN A 479 46.00 3.99 -7.80
CA ASN A 479 44.62 4.44 -7.63
C ASN A 479 44.53 5.57 -6.60
N CYS A 480 45.23 5.48 -5.46
CA CYS A 480 45.29 6.55 -4.46
C CYS A 480 45.91 7.83 -5.01
N MET A 481 47.00 7.73 -5.78
CA MET A 481 47.63 8.89 -6.42
C MET A 481 46.68 9.57 -7.41
N ASN A 482 46.00 8.79 -8.25
CA ASN A 482 44.98 9.34 -9.15
C ASN A 482 43.83 10.00 -8.40
N GLY A 483 43.35 9.40 -7.32
CA GLY A 483 42.32 9.99 -6.47
C GLY A 483 42.75 11.30 -5.82
N PHE A 484 44.01 11.37 -5.37
CA PHE A 484 44.60 12.60 -4.83
C PHE A 484 44.72 13.70 -5.88
N LEU A 485 45.19 13.38 -7.09
CA LEU A 485 45.27 14.32 -8.21
C LEU A 485 43.91 14.91 -8.58
N ILE A 486 42.87 14.08 -8.55
CA ILE A 486 41.49 14.52 -8.79
C ILE A 486 41.03 15.48 -7.71
N ARG A 487 41.24 15.15 -6.44
CA ARG A 487 40.88 16.05 -5.32
C ARG A 487 41.60 17.39 -5.37
N GLN A 488 42.82 17.43 -5.92
CA GLN A 488 43.58 18.67 -6.12
C GLN A 488 43.13 19.48 -7.34
N THR A 489 42.27 18.92 -8.19
CA THR A 489 41.74 19.64 -9.35
C THR A 489 40.56 20.51 -8.91
N LEU A 490 40.61 21.79 -9.26
CA LEU A 490 39.54 22.75 -8.97
C LEU A 490 38.19 22.25 -9.50
N GLY A 491 37.17 22.24 -8.64
CA GLY A 491 35.82 21.76 -8.94
C GLY A 491 35.59 20.26 -8.69
N TYR A 492 36.59 19.51 -8.24
CA TYR A 492 36.46 18.07 -7.90
C TYR A 492 36.72 17.79 -6.41
N GLU A 493 36.61 18.82 -5.56
CA GLU A 493 36.97 18.74 -4.13
C GLU A 493 36.07 17.78 -3.34
N ASP A 494 34.80 17.65 -3.74
CA ASP A 494 33.76 16.88 -3.04
C ASP A 494 33.69 15.39 -3.47
N VAL A 495 34.55 14.96 -4.40
CA VAL A 495 34.51 13.58 -4.92
C VAL A 495 34.99 12.58 -3.83
N PRO A 496 34.22 11.51 -3.54
CA PRO A 496 34.59 10.54 -2.50
C PRO A 496 35.72 9.62 -2.96
N ILE A 497 36.96 10.02 -2.65
CA ILE A 497 38.19 9.34 -3.09
C ILE A 497 38.21 7.87 -2.74
N LEU A 498 37.79 7.49 -1.52
CA LEU A 498 37.86 6.09 -1.08
C LEU A 498 36.98 5.18 -1.96
N GLN A 499 35.74 5.59 -2.23
CA GLN A 499 34.83 4.83 -3.09
C GLN A 499 35.34 4.75 -4.52
N LEU A 500 35.94 5.85 -5.02
CA LEU A 500 36.54 5.90 -6.35
C LEU A 500 37.78 5.00 -6.48
N VAL A 501 38.64 4.96 -5.46
CA VAL A 501 39.81 4.07 -5.39
C VAL A 501 39.38 2.60 -5.38
N LEU A 502 38.33 2.26 -4.61
CA LEU A 502 37.75 0.92 -4.60
C LEU A 502 37.12 0.56 -5.96
N LEU A 503 36.41 1.51 -6.58
CA LEU A 503 35.86 1.34 -7.93
C LEU A 503 36.99 1.04 -8.93
N TRP A 504 38.08 1.80 -8.96
CA TRP A 504 39.21 1.53 -9.84
C TRP A 504 39.96 0.23 -9.54
N CYS A 505 39.80 -0.36 -8.35
CA CYS A 505 40.31 -1.70 -8.09
C CYS A 505 39.60 -2.76 -8.96
N SER A 506 38.39 -2.49 -9.43
CA SER A 506 37.64 -3.35 -10.35
C SER A 506 38.04 -3.23 -11.83
N ILE A 507 38.96 -2.33 -12.19
CA ILE A 507 39.45 -2.19 -13.58
C ILE A 507 39.97 -3.55 -14.06
N PRO A 508 39.54 -4.05 -15.25
CA PRO A 508 39.97 -5.33 -15.79
C PRO A 508 41.47 -5.30 -16.05
N ARG A 509 42.20 -6.36 -15.65
CA ARG A 509 43.66 -6.46 -15.79
C ARG A 509 44.09 -7.79 -16.44
N PRO A 510 45.07 -7.76 -17.37
CA PRO A 510 45.53 -8.95 -18.07
C PRO A 510 46.71 -9.65 -17.38
N SER A 511 47.02 -9.31 -16.14
CA SER A 511 48.17 -9.86 -15.39
C SER A 511 48.16 -11.39 -15.29
N TRP A 512 46.99 -12.01 -15.35
CA TRP A 512 46.82 -13.47 -15.41
C TRP A 512 47.33 -14.08 -16.74
N PHE A 513 47.44 -13.32 -17.83
CA PHE A 513 47.93 -13.81 -19.11
C PHE A 513 49.41 -14.25 -19.04
N MET A 514 50.18 -13.70 -18.10
CA MET A 514 51.54 -14.18 -17.79
C MET A 514 51.56 -15.67 -17.47
N LEU A 515 50.51 -16.18 -16.83
CA LEU A 515 50.39 -17.58 -16.49
C LEU A 515 50.20 -18.46 -17.72
N LEU A 516 49.50 -18.00 -18.77
CA LEU A 516 49.39 -18.72 -20.05
C LEU A 516 50.75 -18.80 -20.75
N LEU A 517 51.50 -17.71 -20.75
CA LEU A 517 52.82 -17.64 -21.39
C LEU A 517 53.83 -18.59 -20.72
N MET A 518 53.64 -18.91 -19.44
CA MET A 518 54.47 -19.83 -18.64
C MET A 518 54.05 -21.31 -18.74
N SER A 519 52.96 -21.64 -19.44
CA SER A 519 52.39 -23.00 -19.47
C SER A 519 53.23 -24.05 -20.20
N SER A 520 54.27 -23.65 -20.94
CA SER A 520 55.09 -24.56 -21.74
C SER A 520 56.04 -25.46 -20.93
N ASP A 521 56.37 -25.10 -19.69
CA ASP A 521 57.34 -25.83 -18.84
C ASP A 521 56.75 -26.24 -17.47
N LEU A 522 55.52 -26.77 -17.45
CA LEU A 522 54.76 -27.11 -16.23
C LEU A 522 55.45 -28.07 -15.22
N SER A 523 56.62 -28.63 -15.53
CA SER A 523 57.37 -29.54 -14.68
C SER A 523 58.32 -28.86 -13.67
N ASP A 524 58.57 -27.55 -13.77
CA ASP A 524 59.49 -26.84 -12.87
C ASP A 524 58.77 -26.28 -11.62
N ALA A 525 59.26 -26.65 -10.43
CA ALA A 525 58.79 -26.14 -9.14
C ALA A 525 58.89 -24.59 -9.03
N ARG A 526 59.73 -23.94 -9.84
CA ARG A 526 59.81 -22.48 -9.96
C ARG A 526 58.54 -21.86 -10.55
N ILE A 527 57.91 -22.53 -11.51
CA ILE A 527 56.69 -22.04 -12.18
C ILE A 527 55.48 -22.09 -11.24
N ALA A 528 55.40 -23.11 -10.38
CA ALA A 528 54.37 -23.21 -9.35
C ALA A 528 54.43 -22.04 -8.34
N ALA A 529 55.64 -21.63 -7.94
CA ALA A 529 55.84 -20.55 -6.97
C ALA A 529 55.53 -19.15 -7.55
N ASN A 530 55.93 -18.88 -8.80
CA ASN A 530 55.63 -17.62 -9.48
C ASN A 530 54.15 -17.48 -9.81
N THR A 531 53.49 -18.59 -10.14
CA THR A 531 52.04 -18.67 -10.32
C THR A 531 51.30 -18.26 -9.05
N ALA A 532 51.75 -18.71 -7.88
CA ALA A 532 51.12 -18.38 -6.60
C ALA A 532 51.17 -16.87 -6.27
N ALA A 533 52.27 -16.18 -6.56
CA ALA A 533 52.40 -14.74 -6.29
C ALA A 533 51.49 -13.88 -7.19
N VAL A 534 51.36 -14.25 -8.48
CA VAL A 534 50.44 -13.60 -9.42
C VAL A 534 49.00 -13.81 -8.99
N VAL A 535 48.62 -15.06 -8.69
CA VAL A 535 47.27 -15.39 -8.20
C VAL A 535 46.95 -14.65 -6.90
N PHE A 536 47.90 -14.56 -5.96
CA PHE A 536 47.70 -13.84 -4.70
C PHE A 536 47.43 -12.34 -4.91
N ALA A 537 48.23 -11.69 -5.77
CA ALA A 537 48.03 -10.27 -6.09
C ALA A 537 46.65 -10.03 -6.71
N GLU A 538 46.23 -10.89 -7.65
CA GLU A 538 44.90 -10.81 -8.25
C GLU A 538 43.80 -11.03 -7.21
N VAL A 539 43.90 -12.05 -6.36
CA VAL A 539 42.91 -12.30 -5.30
C VAL A 539 42.75 -11.08 -4.39
N THR A 540 43.85 -10.43 -4.01
CA THR A 540 43.80 -9.22 -3.16
C THR A 540 43.04 -8.09 -3.86
N LEU A 541 43.29 -7.87 -5.16
CA LEU A 541 42.60 -6.84 -5.93
C LEU A 541 41.12 -7.18 -6.19
N GLN A 542 40.80 -8.46 -6.42
CA GLN A 542 39.43 -8.94 -6.55
C GLN A 542 38.65 -8.74 -5.25
N VAL A 543 39.27 -8.97 -4.09
CA VAL A 543 38.68 -8.66 -2.78
C VAL A 543 38.39 -7.17 -2.63
N LEU A 544 39.30 -6.29 -3.04
CA LEU A 544 39.05 -4.83 -3.02
C LEU A 544 37.95 -4.41 -4.00
N SER A 545 37.79 -5.12 -5.13
CA SER A 545 36.71 -4.88 -6.09
C SER A 545 35.35 -5.42 -5.65
N PHE A 546 35.29 -6.21 -4.56
CA PHE A 546 34.05 -6.78 -4.07
C PHE A 546 33.03 -5.72 -3.69
N TYR A 547 33.44 -4.64 -3.01
CA TYR A 547 32.54 -3.58 -2.56
C TYR A 547 31.73 -2.94 -3.71
N PRO A 548 32.34 -2.37 -4.77
CA PRO A 548 31.56 -1.77 -5.86
C PRO A 548 30.73 -2.79 -6.65
N MET A 549 31.23 -4.02 -6.82
CA MET A 549 30.50 -5.09 -7.51
C MET A 549 29.27 -5.52 -6.73
N PHE A 550 29.42 -5.74 -5.42
CA PHE A 550 28.34 -6.11 -4.52
C PHE A 550 27.28 -5.00 -4.45
N LEU A 551 27.69 -3.75 -4.25
CA LEU A 551 26.80 -2.59 -4.23
C LEU A 551 25.96 -2.52 -5.52
N THR A 552 26.59 -2.75 -6.67
CA THR A 552 25.88 -2.76 -7.97
C THR A 552 24.87 -3.91 -8.06
N VAL A 553 25.21 -5.11 -7.57
CA VAL A 553 24.29 -6.25 -7.58
C VAL A 553 23.12 -6.04 -6.63
N GLU A 554 23.39 -5.58 -5.41
CA GLU A 554 22.38 -5.28 -4.40
C GLU A 554 21.40 -4.23 -4.91
N TYR A 555 21.91 -3.11 -5.43
CA TYR A 555 21.10 -2.04 -6.00
C TYR A 555 20.24 -2.53 -7.17
N GLY A 556 20.79 -3.35 -8.08
CA GLY A 556 20.03 -3.89 -9.21
C GLY A 556 18.95 -4.89 -8.79
N LEU A 557 19.12 -5.59 -7.67
CA LEU A 557 18.11 -6.49 -7.11
C LEU A 557 16.99 -5.71 -6.43
N GLU A 558 17.33 -4.70 -5.63
CA GLU A 558 16.39 -3.84 -4.92
C GLU A 558 15.44 -3.15 -5.90
N HIS A 559 15.97 -2.58 -6.99
CA HIS A 559 15.20 -1.82 -7.98
C HIS A 559 14.71 -2.66 -9.16
N ASN A 560 14.75 -3.99 -9.03
CA ASN A 560 14.22 -4.93 -10.03
C ASN A 560 14.84 -4.80 -11.44
N PHE A 561 16.07 -4.31 -11.56
CA PHE A 561 16.73 -4.08 -12.86
C PHE A 561 17.08 -5.38 -13.60
N TYR A 562 17.22 -6.48 -12.86
CA TYR A 562 17.45 -7.81 -13.44
C TYR A 562 16.18 -8.45 -14.04
N PHE A 563 14.98 -8.05 -13.61
CA PHE A 563 13.73 -8.72 -14.00
C PHE A 563 12.69 -7.81 -14.69
N GLY A 564 13.09 -6.60 -15.13
CA GLY A 564 12.23 -5.78 -16.00
C GLY A 564 12.19 -4.29 -15.68
N GLY A 565 12.74 -3.85 -14.55
CA GLY A 565 12.72 -2.44 -14.13
C GLY A 565 13.38 -1.46 -15.11
N LEU A 566 14.16 -1.96 -16.06
CA LEU A 566 14.83 -1.15 -17.08
C LEU A 566 14.04 -1.00 -18.40
N GLN A 567 12.81 -1.53 -18.51
CA GLN A 567 12.13 -1.69 -19.81
C GLN A 567 11.99 -0.38 -20.62
N TYR A 568 11.73 0.73 -19.93
CA TYR A 568 11.54 2.06 -20.51
C TYR A 568 12.67 3.06 -20.18
N ALA A 569 13.73 2.61 -19.50
CA ALA A 569 14.81 3.49 -19.07
C ALA A 569 15.63 4.01 -20.24
N GLU A 570 16.00 5.29 -20.20
CA GLU A 570 16.99 5.85 -21.11
C GLU A 570 18.32 5.11 -20.91
N ARG A 571 19.05 4.79 -21.98
CA ARG A 571 20.33 4.05 -21.90
C ARG A 571 20.23 2.65 -21.27
N ARG A 572 19.05 2.02 -21.28
CA ARG A 572 18.79 0.63 -20.85
C ARG A 572 19.92 -0.35 -21.22
N GLY A 573 20.44 -0.30 -22.45
CA GLY A 573 21.48 -1.21 -22.92
C GLY A 573 22.76 -1.13 -22.07
N TRP A 574 23.21 0.08 -21.73
CA TRP A 574 24.41 0.29 -20.92
C TRP A 574 24.20 -0.11 -19.46
N ALA A 575 23.05 0.24 -18.87
CA ALA A 575 22.69 -0.21 -17.53
C ALA A 575 22.63 -1.74 -17.45
N SER A 576 21.97 -2.39 -18.43
CA SER A 576 21.89 -3.86 -18.48
C SER A 576 23.28 -4.50 -18.54
N ILE A 577 24.20 -3.96 -19.35
CA ILE A 577 25.59 -4.43 -19.43
C ILE A 577 26.32 -4.26 -18.09
N LEU A 578 26.13 -3.13 -17.39
CA LEU A 578 26.71 -2.84 -16.08
C LEU A 578 26.29 -3.88 -15.03
N TYR A 579 24.97 -4.03 -14.83
CA TYR A 579 24.40 -4.93 -13.83
C TYR A 579 24.69 -6.40 -14.16
N THR A 580 24.69 -6.77 -15.45
CA THR A 580 25.06 -8.12 -15.90
C THR A 580 26.53 -8.41 -15.62
N GLY A 581 27.42 -7.45 -15.87
CA GLY A 581 28.84 -7.58 -15.56
C GLY A 581 29.09 -7.82 -14.07
N ALA A 582 28.45 -7.04 -13.20
CA ALA A 582 28.56 -7.20 -11.75
C ALA A 582 28.01 -8.54 -11.25
N LEU A 583 26.84 -8.96 -11.74
CA LEU A 583 26.23 -10.24 -11.37
C LEU A 583 27.07 -11.43 -11.84
N LEU A 584 27.56 -11.38 -13.09
CA LEU A 584 28.42 -12.40 -13.66
C LEU A 584 29.71 -12.53 -12.83
N TRP A 585 30.33 -11.41 -12.47
CA TRP A 585 31.50 -11.39 -11.60
C TRP A 585 31.23 -12.12 -10.27
N PHE A 586 30.11 -11.82 -9.61
CA PHE A 586 29.73 -12.45 -8.34
C PHE A 586 29.52 -13.96 -8.49
N ILE A 587 28.82 -14.40 -9.54
CA ILE A 587 28.61 -15.83 -9.84
C ILE A 587 29.95 -16.53 -10.05
N ILE A 588 30.87 -15.94 -10.82
CA ILE A 588 32.18 -16.53 -11.07
C ILE A 588 32.98 -16.67 -9.77
N VAL A 589 32.99 -15.65 -8.90
CA VAL A 589 33.67 -15.73 -7.59
C VAL A 589 33.11 -16.89 -6.77
N VAL A 590 31.77 -16.98 -6.65
CA VAL A 590 31.11 -18.06 -5.89
C VAL A 590 31.46 -19.43 -6.45
N VAL A 591 31.33 -19.63 -7.77
CA VAL A 591 31.67 -20.90 -8.43
C VAL A 591 33.15 -21.23 -8.23
N THR A 592 34.04 -20.25 -8.33
CA THR A 592 35.48 -20.43 -8.12
C THR A 592 35.77 -20.90 -6.69
N LEU A 593 35.15 -20.28 -5.68
CA LEU A 593 35.30 -20.69 -4.28
C LEU A 593 34.82 -22.13 -4.06
N TYR A 594 33.69 -22.53 -4.67
CA TYR A 594 33.21 -23.92 -4.60
C TYR A 594 34.16 -24.90 -5.27
N ARG A 595 34.70 -24.55 -6.45
CA ARG A 595 35.67 -25.38 -7.19
C ARG A 595 36.97 -25.54 -6.43
N VAL A 596 37.50 -24.45 -5.88
CA VAL A 596 38.73 -24.45 -5.05
C VAL A 596 38.52 -25.27 -3.78
N LYS A 597 37.39 -25.11 -3.09
CA LYS A 597 37.05 -25.92 -1.90
C LYS A 597 36.94 -27.40 -2.25
N GLY A 598 36.30 -27.74 -3.36
CA GLY A 598 36.17 -29.13 -3.84
C GLY A 598 37.52 -29.76 -4.17
N ALA A 599 38.39 -29.03 -4.85
CA ALA A 599 39.76 -29.47 -5.13
C ALA A 599 40.58 -29.64 -3.84
N ALA A 600 40.51 -28.68 -2.90
CA ALA A 600 41.18 -28.77 -1.61
C ALA A 600 40.67 -29.94 -0.74
N TYR A 601 39.37 -30.23 -0.77
CA TYR A 601 38.79 -31.38 -0.07
C TYR A 601 39.33 -32.70 -0.64
N ARG A 602 39.45 -32.84 -1.97
CA ARG A 602 40.03 -34.03 -2.60
C ARG A 602 41.50 -34.23 -2.25
N MET A 603 42.28 -33.15 -2.16
CA MET A 603 43.68 -33.22 -1.70
C MET A 603 43.80 -33.66 -0.23
N ASN A 604 42.85 -33.25 0.60
CA ASN A 604 42.85 -33.59 2.03
C ASN A 604 42.23 -34.97 2.31
N GLN A 605 41.61 -35.61 1.32
CA GLN A 605 41.19 -37.00 1.47
C GLN A 605 42.44 -37.87 1.49
N PRO A 606 42.64 -38.71 2.53
CA PRO A 606 43.71 -39.68 2.51
C PRO A 606 43.54 -40.55 1.26
N PRO A 607 44.64 -40.91 0.56
CA PRO A 607 44.56 -41.84 -0.54
C PRO A 607 43.76 -43.05 -0.03
N SER A 608 42.60 -43.28 -0.63
CA SER A 608 41.79 -44.45 -0.30
C SER A 608 42.62 -45.63 -0.78
N ASP A 609 43.39 -46.20 0.13
CA ASP A 609 44.35 -47.24 -0.17
C ASP A 609 43.67 -48.33 -0.98
N THR A 610 44.41 -48.72 -2.02
CA THR A 610 44.55 -50.05 -2.60
C THR A 610 44.53 -51.17 -1.53
N LEU A 611 43.45 -51.30 -0.76
CA LEU A 611 43.20 -52.32 0.25
C LEU A 611 42.54 -53.57 -0.37
N LEU A 612 42.92 -53.90 -1.59
CA LEU A 612 42.64 -55.20 -2.22
C LEU A 612 43.79 -55.61 -3.14
N ALA A 613 44.99 -55.75 -2.59
CA ALA A 613 45.91 -56.75 -3.10
C ALA A 613 46.97 -57.11 -2.06
N ARG A 614 47.00 -58.41 -1.74
CA ARG A 614 48.17 -59.17 -1.32
C ARG A 614 48.39 -59.32 0.18
N ASP A 615 47.42 -59.96 0.81
CA ASP A 615 47.74 -61.04 1.73
C ASP A 615 48.22 -62.24 0.89
N GLU A 616 49.54 -62.47 0.84
CA GLU A 616 50.13 -63.78 1.15
C GLU A 616 51.66 -63.75 0.93
N ARG A 617 52.35 -64.09 2.03
CA ARG A 617 53.56 -64.90 2.13
C ARG A 617 54.97 -64.30 1.91
N LYS A 618 55.67 -64.39 3.06
CA LYS A 618 57.01 -64.94 3.32
C LYS A 618 58.18 -63.96 3.45
N SER A 619 58.33 -63.50 4.69
CA SER A 619 59.51 -63.69 5.56
C SER A 619 60.83 -64.07 4.89
N TYR A 620 61.75 -63.10 4.80
CA TYR A 620 63.18 -63.28 5.04
C TYR A 620 63.71 -62.06 5.79
N THR A 621 64.28 -62.30 6.96
CA THR A 621 65.07 -61.35 7.75
C THR A 621 66.41 -61.09 7.07
N THR A 622 66.70 -59.84 6.70
CA THR A 622 68.06 -59.40 6.39
C THR A 622 68.27 -58.03 7.01
N TYR A 623 69.17 -57.95 8.00
CA TYR A 623 69.69 -56.72 8.56
C TYR A 623 70.52 -56.00 7.48
N GLY A 624 70.16 -54.76 7.16
CA GLY A 624 70.91 -53.90 6.24
C GLY A 624 70.50 -52.45 6.42
N THR A 625 71.36 -51.68 7.09
CA THR A 625 71.30 -50.22 7.17
C THR A 625 71.40 -49.62 5.77
N LEU A 626 70.29 -49.10 5.23
CA LEU A 626 70.27 -48.29 4.02
C LEU A 626 69.45 -47.02 4.21
N SER A 627 70.09 -45.93 3.82
CA SER A 627 69.63 -44.55 3.67
C SER A 627 68.13 -44.41 3.41
N VAL A 628 67.42 -43.71 4.31
CA VAL A 628 66.15 -43.08 3.99
C VAL A 628 66.47 -41.90 3.07
N GLU A 629 66.55 -42.17 1.77
CA GLU A 629 66.37 -41.16 0.74
C GLU A 629 64.96 -40.61 0.99
N ALA A 630 64.87 -39.39 1.55
CA ALA A 630 63.60 -38.71 1.71
C ALA A 630 62.99 -38.54 0.32
N SER A 631 62.09 -39.46 -0.04
CA SER A 631 61.28 -39.38 -1.25
C SER A 631 60.69 -37.98 -1.29
N ARG A 632 61.24 -37.14 -2.16
CA ARG A 632 60.63 -35.86 -2.55
C ARG A 632 59.19 -36.22 -2.84
N ARG A 633 58.25 -35.67 -2.06
CA ARG A 633 56.83 -35.78 -2.39
C ARG A 633 56.69 -35.11 -3.75
N ASP A 634 56.65 -35.91 -4.80
CA ASP A 634 56.09 -35.48 -6.07
C ASP A 634 54.66 -35.08 -5.74
N VAL A 635 54.44 -33.76 -5.64
CA VAL A 635 53.09 -33.20 -5.61
C VAL A 635 52.40 -33.78 -6.84
N PRO A 636 51.25 -34.47 -6.72
CA PRO A 636 50.64 -35.13 -7.85
C PRO A 636 50.37 -34.08 -8.94
N GLN A 637 51.11 -34.15 -10.04
CA GLN A 637 51.06 -33.21 -11.17
C GLN A 637 49.63 -32.94 -11.66
N LYS A 638 48.76 -33.95 -11.50
CA LYS A 638 47.32 -33.92 -11.79
C LYS A 638 46.56 -32.87 -10.96
N GLU A 639 46.88 -32.72 -9.68
CA GLU A 639 46.14 -31.82 -8.78
C GLU A 639 46.58 -30.36 -8.96
N PHE A 640 47.87 -30.13 -9.24
CA PHE A 640 48.36 -28.80 -9.62
C PHE A 640 47.75 -28.33 -10.96
N ALA A 641 47.63 -29.24 -11.93
CA ALA A 641 46.95 -28.94 -13.20
C ALA A 641 45.47 -28.56 -12.98
N GLU A 642 44.76 -29.22 -12.06
CA GLU A 642 43.38 -28.86 -11.74
C GLU A 642 43.28 -27.43 -11.16
N PHE A 643 44.10 -27.07 -10.18
CA PHE A 643 44.09 -25.70 -9.65
C PHE A 643 44.49 -24.65 -10.67
N TYR A 644 45.47 -24.95 -11.51
CA TYR A 644 45.88 -24.07 -12.60
C TYR A 644 44.73 -23.83 -13.58
N THR A 645 44.04 -24.89 -14.02
CA THR A 645 42.88 -24.73 -14.92
C THR A 645 41.74 -23.94 -14.29
N ILE A 646 41.43 -24.17 -13.01
CA ILE A 646 40.43 -23.38 -12.26
C ILE A 646 40.86 -21.91 -12.22
N ALA A 647 42.10 -21.61 -11.83
CA ALA A 647 42.59 -20.25 -11.73
C ALA A 647 42.55 -19.53 -13.09
N MET A 648 43.00 -20.17 -14.16
CA MET A 648 43.04 -19.57 -15.50
C MET A 648 41.64 -19.29 -16.06
N THR A 649 40.74 -20.27 -15.96
CA THR A 649 39.35 -20.11 -16.44
C THR A 649 38.61 -19.05 -15.63
N SER A 650 38.73 -19.06 -14.30
CA SER A 650 38.14 -18.05 -13.43
C SER A 650 38.68 -16.65 -13.71
N MET A 651 39.99 -16.47 -13.86
CA MET A 651 40.59 -15.15 -14.13
C MET A 651 40.16 -14.58 -15.49
N LEU A 652 40.09 -15.42 -16.53
CA LEU A 652 39.57 -15.00 -17.84
C LEU A 652 38.11 -14.55 -17.74
N LEU A 653 37.26 -15.32 -17.07
CA LEU A 653 35.84 -14.99 -16.91
C LEU A 653 35.64 -13.72 -16.07
N LEU A 654 36.40 -13.56 -14.98
CA LEU A 654 36.38 -12.36 -14.14
C LEU A 654 36.81 -11.12 -14.94
N TRP A 655 37.84 -11.25 -15.78
CA TRP A 655 38.31 -10.19 -16.66
C TRP A 655 37.23 -9.76 -17.66
N THR A 656 36.52 -10.71 -18.28
CA THR A 656 35.38 -10.41 -19.16
C THR A 656 34.24 -9.73 -18.40
N ALA A 657 33.90 -10.21 -17.21
CA ALA A 657 32.85 -9.62 -16.38
C ALA A 657 33.18 -8.18 -15.96
N GLN A 658 34.44 -7.91 -15.60
CA GLN A 658 34.93 -6.57 -15.29
C GLN A 658 34.88 -5.63 -16.51
N TRP A 659 35.16 -6.12 -17.72
CA TRP A 659 34.96 -5.32 -18.94
C TRP A 659 33.50 -4.97 -19.18
N LEU A 660 32.59 -5.93 -19.03
CA LEU A 660 31.15 -5.67 -19.14
C LEU A 660 30.75 -4.59 -18.12
N PHE A 661 31.15 -4.75 -16.86
CA PHE A 661 30.91 -3.77 -15.82
C PHE A 661 31.39 -2.36 -16.21
N TRP A 662 32.65 -2.21 -16.64
CA TRP A 662 33.22 -0.90 -17.00
C TRP A 662 32.64 -0.28 -18.27
N VAL A 663 32.34 -1.09 -19.29
CA VAL A 663 31.70 -0.64 -20.53
C VAL A 663 30.29 -0.14 -20.25
N GLY A 664 29.53 -0.91 -19.47
CA GLY A 664 28.20 -0.50 -19.01
C GLY A 664 28.25 0.76 -18.15
N PHE A 665 29.19 0.82 -17.19
CA PHE A 665 29.39 1.96 -16.31
C PHE A 665 29.67 3.26 -17.08
N ILE A 666 30.67 3.26 -17.97
CA ILE A 666 31.05 4.44 -18.75
C ILE A 666 29.93 4.85 -19.72
N GLY A 667 29.26 3.88 -20.33
CA GLY A 667 28.14 4.14 -21.24
C GLY A 667 26.93 4.74 -20.53
N LEU A 668 26.63 4.27 -19.32
CA LEU A 668 25.51 4.74 -18.51
C LEU A 668 25.76 6.14 -17.97
N THR A 669 26.89 6.32 -17.26
CA THR A 669 27.23 7.60 -16.60
C THR A 669 27.55 8.71 -17.58
N SER A 670 28.21 8.39 -18.70
CA SER A 670 28.61 9.34 -19.74
C SER A 670 29.20 10.64 -19.16
N GLU A 671 28.44 11.73 -19.09
CA GLU A 671 28.91 13.04 -18.64
C GLU A 671 29.06 13.13 -17.11
N GLU A 672 28.36 12.28 -16.36
CA GLU A 672 28.44 12.22 -14.89
C GLU A 672 29.74 11.59 -14.37
N PHE A 673 30.46 10.89 -15.26
CA PHE A 673 31.81 10.38 -14.99
C PHE A 673 32.83 11.11 -15.87
N CYS A 674 33.34 12.22 -15.35
CA CYS A 674 34.24 13.13 -16.04
C CYS A 674 35.60 13.27 -15.33
N PRO A 675 36.54 12.33 -15.52
CA PRO A 675 37.84 12.44 -14.90
C PRO A 675 38.64 13.64 -15.45
N PRO A 676 39.15 14.54 -14.60
CA PRO A 676 40.04 15.62 -15.02
C PRO A 676 41.36 15.03 -15.51
N MET A 677 41.96 15.68 -16.51
CA MET A 677 43.28 15.33 -17.03
C MET A 677 43.45 13.82 -17.30
N LEU A 678 42.45 13.17 -17.92
CA LEU A 678 42.42 11.72 -18.15
C LEU A 678 43.74 11.15 -18.70
N GLY A 679 44.42 11.88 -19.59
CA GLY A 679 45.73 11.48 -20.12
C GLY A 679 46.80 11.32 -19.03
N PHE A 680 46.85 12.25 -18.07
CA PHE A 680 47.81 12.19 -16.96
C PHE A 680 47.49 11.03 -15.99
N LEU A 681 46.21 10.84 -15.66
CA LEU A 681 45.77 9.70 -14.84
C LEU A 681 46.13 8.36 -15.50
N THR A 682 46.01 8.30 -16.83
CA THR A 682 46.38 7.13 -17.65
C THR A 682 47.89 6.87 -17.58
N ILE A 683 48.72 7.92 -17.63
CA ILE A 683 50.18 7.79 -17.50
C ILE A 683 50.55 7.22 -16.12
N VAL A 684 49.91 7.69 -15.04
CA VAL A 684 50.13 7.13 -13.68
C VAL A 684 49.78 5.64 -13.65
N TRP A 685 48.61 5.25 -14.15
CA TRP A 685 48.22 3.85 -14.21
C TRP A 685 49.19 3.00 -15.03
N ILE A 686 49.67 3.52 -16.18
CA ILE A 686 50.65 2.84 -17.02
C ILE A 686 51.98 2.66 -16.28
N ALA A 687 52.51 3.72 -15.65
CA ALA A 687 53.81 3.68 -14.96
C ALA A 687 53.83 2.64 -13.83
N PHE A 688 52.77 2.61 -13.01
CA PHE A 688 52.65 1.62 -11.92
C PHE A 688 52.38 0.20 -12.43
N SER A 689 51.64 0.05 -13.53
CA SER A 689 51.44 -1.26 -14.17
C SER A 689 52.73 -1.81 -14.77
N LEU A 690 53.57 -0.94 -15.36
CA LEU A 690 54.91 -1.29 -15.82
C LEU A 690 55.82 -1.67 -14.64
N ALA A 691 55.83 -0.90 -13.56
CA ALA A 691 56.62 -1.24 -12.37
C ALA A 691 56.21 -2.60 -11.79
N SER A 692 54.90 -2.85 -11.66
CA SER A 692 54.35 -4.13 -11.17
C SER A 692 54.72 -5.30 -12.07
N THR A 693 54.66 -5.14 -13.40
CA THR A 693 55.04 -6.19 -14.36
C THR A 693 56.55 -6.45 -14.38
N ILE A 694 57.39 -5.41 -14.32
CA ILE A 694 58.85 -5.54 -14.22
C ILE A 694 59.25 -6.23 -12.92
N MET A 695 58.61 -5.90 -11.79
CA MET A 695 58.87 -6.61 -10.52
C MET A 695 58.51 -8.09 -10.60
N LYS A 696 57.36 -8.42 -11.21
CA LYS A 696 56.96 -9.81 -11.45
C LYS A 696 57.90 -10.54 -12.41
N ALA A 697 58.52 -9.83 -13.36
CA ALA A 697 59.49 -10.38 -14.30
C ALA A 697 60.88 -10.58 -13.67
N ASN A 698 61.33 -9.68 -12.79
CA ASN A 698 62.61 -9.79 -12.10
C ASN A 698 62.61 -10.80 -10.94
N SER A 699 61.43 -11.23 -10.47
CA SER A 699 61.29 -12.34 -9.53
C SER A 699 61.29 -13.72 -10.21
N GLN A 700 61.33 -13.77 -11.55
CA GLN A 700 61.43 -14.99 -12.37
C GLN A 700 62.89 -15.28 -12.69
#